data_AF-A0A934W5L6-F1
#
_entry.id   AF-A0A934W5L6-F1
#
_cell.length_a   1.000
_cell.length_b   1.000
_cell.length_c   1.000
_cell.angle_alpha   90.00
_cell.angle_beta   90.00
_cell.angle_gamma   90.00
#
_symmetry.space_group_name_H-M   'P 1'
#
loop_
_entity.id
_entity.type
_entity.pdbx_description
1 polymer ?
#
loop_
_entity_poly.entity_id
_entity_poly.type
_entity_poly.pdbx_seq_one_letter_code
_entity_poly.pdbx_strand_id
1 'polypeptide(L)'
;MKAILDLSRFKKQLLAACIDFCMLPLTFFFSIWLRYDHVDFSVVQHYWWLLLAAPLVSIPIFIRIGLYRAMIRFIDQKIVYVVVLGVSLSVLVLVTLSAFSVRMSALSRSVFAIYWISAILYMVAGRFIARGYFLRAMGPVGATRVAIYGAGDAGIQLASALRVTLDYALVAFIDDSREMRGATIAGTKVYRPDDLEWLVARRGIKEVLLAMPTLTRSQQKRILNRLEPLQVKTRVTPPMGSLLNGQLRLQDVRDIEIEDLLGRDPVAPDMNLISSCITDKAVLISGAGGSIGSELCRQIVRLKPARMLLLESSEYALYAIEQELRALCAETRAEVELLPFLGSVLDQEKCLRMLQTYAVDTVYHAAAYKHVPLVEHNPIEGIRNNVFGTLSLARAAMDAKVRRFVLISTDKAVRPTNVMGCTKRLAELILQAFAREQKHTRFCMVRFGNVLGSSGSVVPLFRNQIMAGGPITVTHPEITRYFMTISEAAQLVLQAGAMGEGGDVFVLDMGEPVRIMDLAKRMVHLSGLEVKSEATPHGTIEIRQIGLRPGEKLYEELLIGANAQGTEHPLILRAQEAELPWSALSEALNRLAQASERFAMDEVRELLLQTVVEYAPQCGIEDFLWTAAGQHVGRTGAVVRPLRPDHAARG
;
A
#
# COMPACT_ATOMS: atom_id res chain seq x y z
N MET A 1 6.69 -13.39 -43.52
CA MET A 1 5.49 -12.86 -42.81
C MET A 1 5.80 -11.94 -41.63
N LYS A 2 6.86 -12.18 -40.81
CA LYS A 2 7.42 -11.16 -39.89
C LYS A 2 7.77 -9.84 -40.61
N ALA A 3 8.29 -9.94 -41.84
CA ALA A 3 8.58 -8.79 -42.70
C ALA A 3 7.41 -7.80 -42.90
N ILE A 4 6.14 -8.24 -42.86
CA ILE A 4 4.97 -7.34 -43.00
C ILE A 4 4.72 -6.55 -41.70
N LEU A 5 5.03 -7.13 -40.54
CA LEU A 5 4.95 -6.45 -39.24
C LEU A 5 6.00 -5.34 -39.12
N ASP A 6 7.16 -5.52 -39.73
CA ASP A 6 8.28 -4.56 -39.69
C ASP A 6 8.18 -3.43 -40.74
N LEU A 7 7.18 -3.49 -41.64
CA LEU A 7 6.94 -2.42 -42.61
C LEU A 7 6.54 -1.10 -41.93
N SER A 8 7.08 0.01 -42.43
CA SER A 8 6.65 1.35 -42.02
C SER A 8 5.16 1.55 -42.28
N ARG A 9 4.53 2.47 -41.53
CA ARG A 9 3.10 2.77 -41.65
C ARG A 9 2.68 3.06 -43.10
N PHE A 10 3.50 3.82 -43.81
CA PHE A 10 3.28 4.15 -45.23
C PHE A 10 3.32 2.90 -46.13
N LYS A 11 4.30 2.01 -45.92
CA LYS A 11 4.42 0.75 -46.70
C LYS A 11 3.23 -0.19 -46.47
N LYS A 12 2.70 -0.24 -45.24
CA LYS A 12 1.48 -1.03 -44.91
C LYS A 12 0.24 -0.47 -45.60
N GLN A 13 0.12 0.86 -45.65
CA GLN A 13 -0.98 1.55 -46.34
C GLN A 13 -0.92 1.32 -47.85
N LEU A 14 0.27 1.44 -48.43
CA LEU A 14 0.49 1.19 -49.84
C LEU A 14 0.17 -0.27 -50.20
N LEU A 15 0.64 -1.23 -49.38
CA LEU A 15 0.33 -2.65 -49.57
C LEU A 15 -1.19 -2.91 -49.55
N ALA A 16 -1.91 -2.35 -48.59
CA ALA A 16 -3.36 -2.49 -48.51
C ALA A 16 -4.07 -1.87 -49.73
N ALA A 17 -3.63 -0.69 -50.18
CA ALA A 17 -4.18 -0.05 -51.37
C ALA A 17 -3.86 -0.84 -52.65
N CYS A 18 -2.68 -1.46 -52.77
CA CYS A 18 -2.32 -2.33 -53.90
C CYS A 18 -3.18 -3.60 -53.94
N ILE A 19 -3.45 -4.21 -52.78
CA ILE A 19 -4.34 -5.37 -52.70
C ILE A 19 -5.76 -4.96 -53.14
N ASP A 20 -6.25 -3.82 -52.66
CA ASP A 20 -7.59 -3.32 -53.01
C ASP A 20 -7.67 -2.90 -54.50
N PHE A 21 -6.58 -2.41 -55.10
CA PHE A 21 -6.50 -2.11 -56.53
C PHE A 21 -6.73 -3.35 -57.40
N CYS A 22 -6.27 -4.53 -56.95
CA CYS A 22 -6.50 -5.80 -57.65
C CYS A 22 -7.87 -6.41 -57.32
N MET A 23 -8.31 -6.32 -56.07
CA MET A 23 -9.53 -7.02 -55.59
C MET A 23 -10.83 -6.30 -55.96
N LEU A 24 -10.83 -4.97 -56.08
CA LEU A 24 -12.04 -4.22 -56.45
C LEU A 24 -12.52 -4.52 -57.88
N PRO A 25 -11.64 -4.61 -58.90
CA PRO A 25 -12.03 -5.13 -60.22
C PRO A 25 -12.56 -6.56 -60.17
N LEU A 26 -11.93 -7.45 -59.38
CA LEU A 26 -12.34 -8.85 -59.26
C LEU A 26 -13.73 -8.99 -58.61
N THR A 27 -14.01 -8.22 -57.57
CA THR A 27 -15.33 -8.19 -56.92
C THR A 27 -16.41 -7.60 -57.84
N PHE A 28 -16.05 -6.64 -58.69
CA PHE A 28 -16.93 -6.11 -59.73
C PHE A 28 -17.19 -7.15 -60.83
N PHE A 29 -16.16 -7.84 -61.31
CA PHE A 29 -16.31 -8.94 -62.27
C PHE A 29 -17.18 -10.06 -61.71
N PHE A 30 -16.98 -10.42 -60.44
CA PHE A 30 -17.81 -11.39 -59.73
C PHE A 30 -19.29 -10.96 -59.67
N SER A 31 -19.57 -9.66 -59.55
CA SER A 31 -20.95 -9.15 -59.57
C SER A 31 -21.61 -9.28 -60.95
N ILE A 32 -20.84 -9.16 -62.04
CA ILE A 32 -21.32 -9.39 -63.41
C ILE A 32 -21.62 -10.87 -63.59
N TRP A 33 -20.70 -11.74 -63.18
CA TRP A 33 -20.88 -13.19 -63.28
C TRP A 33 -22.12 -13.66 -62.52
N LEU A 34 -22.29 -13.24 -61.26
CA LEU A 34 -23.48 -13.56 -60.46
C LEU A 34 -24.79 -13.05 -61.06
N ARG A 35 -24.76 -11.95 -61.82
CA ARG A 35 -25.97 -11.38 -62.41
C ARG A 35 -26.41 -12.14 -63.65
N TYR A 36 -25.46 -12.46 -64.52
CA TYR A 36 -25.77 -13.00 -65.86
C TYR A 36 -25.66 -14.52 -65.95
N ASP A 37 -25.17 -15.18 -64.89
CA ASP A 37 -24.97 -16.64 -64.78
C ASP A 37 -23.96 -17.23 -65.80
N HIS A 38 -23.63 -16.47 -66.85
CA HIS A 38 -22.69 -16.77 -67.92
C HIS A 38 -21.93 -15.48 -68.29
N VAL A 39 -20.64 -15.57 -68.64
CA VAL A 39 -19.80 -14.41 -69.01
C VAL A 39 -19.47 -14.46 -70.49
N ASP A 40 -20.35 -13.88 -71.32
CA ASP A 40 -20.04 -13.67 -72.73
C ASP A 40 -19.17 -12.42 -72.90
N PHE A 41 -18.28 -12.45 -73.90
CA PHE A 41 -17.40 -11.31 -74.22
C PHE A 41 -18.20 -10.02 -74.49
N SER A 42 -19.38 -10.16 -75.09
CA SER A 42 -20.31 -9.06 -75.33
C SER A 42 -20.78 -8.38 -74.04
N VAL A 43 -21.05 -9.13 -72.96
CA VAL A 43 -21.47 -8.57 -71.67
C VAL A 43 -20.30 -7.82 -71.04
N VAL A 44 -19.11 -8.43 -70.98
CA VAL A 44 -17.91 -7.80 -70.40
C VAL A 44 -17.53 -6.51 -71.14
N GLN A 45 -17.72 -6.47 -72.46
CA GLN A 45 -17.49 -5.28 -73.29
C GLN A 45 -18.40 -4.10 -72.91
N HIS A 46 -19.54 -4.31 -72.24
CA HIS A 46 -20.34 -3.19 -71.72
C HIS A 46 -19.84 -2.65 -70.38
N TYR A 47 -19.09 -3.46 -69.61
CA TYR A 47 -18.61 -3.14 -68.26
C TYR A 47 -17.08 -2.95 -68.15
N TRP A 48 -16.29 -3.17 -69.20
CA TRP A 48 -14.82 -3.18 -69.10
C TRP A 48 -14.25 -1.88 -68.54
N TRP A 49 -14.83 -0.74 -68.91
CA TRP A 49 -14.41 0.57 -68.42
C TRP A 49 -14.76 0.76 -66.93
N LEU A 50 -15.82 0.12 -66.43
CA LEU A 50 -16.20 0.11 -65.01
C LEU A 50 -15.26 -0.77 -64.18
N LEU A 51 -14.73 -1.86 -64.75
CA LEU A 51 -13.68 -2.67 -64.10
C LEU A 51 -12.42 -1.84 -63.81
N LEU A 52 -12.08 -0.92 -64.71
CA LEU A 52 -10.97 0.03 -64.52
C LEU A 52 -11.36 1.21 -63.62
N ALA A 53 -12.58 1.73 -63.76
CA ALA A 53 -13.06 2.85 -62.95
C ALA A 53 -13.26 2.48 -61.47
N ALA A 54 -13.65 1.24 -61.16
CA ALA A 54 -13.92 0.78 -59.80
C ALA A 54 -12.77 1.05 -58.79
N PRO A 55 -11.52 0.60 -59.04
CA PRO A 55 -10.41 0.93 -58.15
C PRO A 55 -10.01 2.41 -58.20
N LEU A 56 -10.07 3.05 -59.38
CA LEU A 56 -9.68 4.46 -59.57
C LEU A 56 -10.60 5.43 -58.81
N VAL A 57 -11.88 5.09 -58.64
CA VAL A 57 -12.86 5.87 -57.86
C VAL A 57 -12.79 5.49 -56.38
N SER A 58 -12.78 4.19 -56.07
CA SER A 58 -12.89 3.71 -54.69
C SER A 58 -11.66 4.06 -53.84
N ILE A 59 -10.46 3.91 -54.37
CA ILE A 59 -9.22 4.07 -53.58
C ILE A 59 -9.04 5.51 -53.08
N PRO A 60 -9.20 6.57 -53.91
CA PRO A 60 -9.16 7.94 -53.43
C PRO A 60 -10.21 8.23 -52.35
N ILE A 61 -11.43 7.71 -52.51
CA ILE A 61 -12.49 7.83 -51.50
C ILE A 61 -12.03 7.17 -50.19
N PHE A 62 -11.54 5.93 -50.25
CA PHE A 62 -11.05 5.17 -49.10
C PHE A 62 -9.87 5.85 -48.40
N ILE A 63 -8.97 6.49 -49.16
CA ILE A 63 -7.87 7.30 -48.61
C ILE A 63 -8.43 8.53 -47.88
N ARG A 64 -9.40 9.23 -48.46
CA ARG A 64 -9.96 10.48 -47.93
C ARG A 64 -10.82 10.26 -46.68
N ILE A 65 -11.61 9.19 -46.64
CA ILE A 65 -12.36 8.78 -45.43
C ILE A 65 -11.47 8.12 -44.38
N GLY A 66 -10.19 7.92 -44.66
CA GLY A 66 -9.21 7.41 -43.71
C GLY A 66 -9.24 5.89 -43.49
N LEU A 67 -9.84 5.11 -44.41
CA LEU A 67 -9.95 3.65 -44.28
C LEU A 67 -8.57 2.98 -44.13
N TYR A 68 -7.56 3.47 -44.84
CA TYR A 68 -6.18 2.98 -44.74
C TYR A 68 -5.38 3.62 -43.58
N ARG A 69 -5.88 4.73 -43.01
CA ARG A 69 -5.24 5.39 -41.85
C ARG A 69 -5.54 4.66 -40.54
N ALA A 70 -6.65 3.93 -40.49
CA ALA A 70 -7.05 3.12 -39.35
C ALA A 70 -5.96 2.09 -39.02
N MET A 71 -5.45 2.12 -37.79
CA MET A 71 -4.50 1.12 -37.32
C MET A 71 -5.23 -0.23 -37.22
N ILE A 72 -4.79 -1.22 -37.98
CA ILE A 72 -5.39 -2.58 -38.04
C ILE A 72 -5.55 -3.20 -36.64
N ARG A 73 -4.69 -2.82 -35.68
CA ARG A 73 -4.73 -3.27 -34.27
C ARG A 73 -5.94 -2.75 -33.48
N PHE A 74 -6.46 -1.57 -33.80
CA PHE A 74 -7.51 -0.86 -33.05
C PHE A 74 -8.82 -0.77 -33.82
N ILE A 75 -9.07 -1.73 -34.73
CA ILE A 75 -10.32 -1.81 -35.46
C ILE A 75 -11.48 -2.04 -34.47
N ASP A 76 -12.35 -1.04 -34.33
CA ASP A 76 -13.57 -1.08 -33.51
C ASP A 76 -14.82 -1.27 -34.41
N GLN A 77 -16.01 -1.21 -33.80
CA GLN A 77 -17.26 -1.26 -34.56
C GLN A 77 -17.42 -0.08 -35.55
N LYS A 78 -16.71 1.03 -35.35
CA LYS A 78 -16.78 2.21 -36.23
C LYS A 78 -16.20 1.93 -37.62
N ILE A 79 -15.31 0.95 -37.77
CA ILE A 79 -14.78 0.63 -39.11
C ILE A 79 -15.87 0.13 -40.06
N VAL A 80 -16.89 -0.56 -39.53
CA VAL A 80 -17.99 -1.09 -40.34
C VAL A 80 -18.73 0.08 -40.96
N TYR A 81 -19.02 1.13 -40.19
CA TYR A 81 -19.62 2.36 -40.70
C TYR A 81 -18.76 3.06 -41.75
N VAL A 82 -17.45 3.15 -41.54
CA VAL A 82 -16.53 3.76 -42.51
C VAL A 82 -16.48 2.97 -43.83
N VAL A 83 -16.48 1.63 -43.76
CA VAL A 83 -16.53 0.75 -44.94
C VAL A 83 -17.84 0.92 -45.69
N VAL A 84 -18.98 0.83 -44.98
CA VAL A 84 -20.31 0.97 -45.61
C VAL A 84 -20.46 2.34 -46.26
N LEU A 85 -20.07 3.42 -45.58
CA LEU A 85 -20.13 4.77 -46.13
C LEU A 85 -19.22 4.92 -47.36
N GLY A 86 -17.97 4.45 -47.26
CA GLY A 86 -17.00 4.54 -48.33
C GLY A 86 -17.42 3.78 -49.59
N VAL A 87 -17.86 2.53 -49.43
CA VAL A 87 -18.33 1.70 -50.55
C VAL A 87 -19.61 2.27 -51.15
N SER A 88 -20.55 2.75 -50.32
CA SER A 88 -21.78 3.40 -50.81
C SER A 88 -21.48 4.65 -51.65
N LEU A 89 -20.55 5.49 -51.19
CA LEU A 89 -20.12 6.67 -51.94
C LEU A 89 -19.42 6.29 -53.25
N SER A 90 -18.57 5.27 -53.23
CA SER A 90 -17.92 4.75 -54.44
C SER A 90 -18.94 4.24 -55.46
N VAL A 91 -19.88 3.40 -55.04
CA VAL A 91 -20.93 2.86 -55.91
C VAL A 91 -21.83 3.96 -56.45
N LEU A 92 -22.18 4.96 -55.63
CA LEU A 92 -22.93 6.12 -56.07
C LEU A 92 -22.22 6.87 -57.21
N VAL A 93 -20.91 7.10 -57.07
CA VAL A 93 -20.10 7.76 -58.12
C VAL A 93 -20.00 6.89 -59.38
N LEU A 94 -19.85 5.57 -59.23
CA LEU A 94 -19.83 4.66 -60.39
C LEU A 94 -21.18 4.62 -61.12
N VAL A 95 -22.29 4.63 -60.38
CA VAL A 95 -23.64 4.69 -60.95
C VAL A 95 -23.86 6.02 -61.67
N THR A 96 -23.48 7.15 -61.07
CA THR A 96 -23.62 8.45 -61.74
C THR A 96 -22.76 8.53 -62.99
N LEU A 97 -21.48 8.13 -62.93
CA LEU A 97 -20.60 8.05 -64.10
C LEU A 97 -21.20 7.18 -65.21
N SER A 98 -21.79 6.03 -64.85
CA SER A 98 -22.44 5.13 -65.81
C SER A 98 -23.70 5.73 -66.45
N ALA A 99 -24.41 6.61 -65.73
CA ALA A 99 -25.57 7.30 -66.26
C ALA A 99 -25.21 8.41 -67.26
N PHE A 100 -24.02 9.01 -67.13
CA PHE A 100 -23.53 10.06 -68.03
C PHE A 100 -22.76 9.53 -69.25
N SER A 101 -22.07 8.40 -69.14
CA SER A 101 -21.19 7.87 -70.21
C SER A 101 -21.87 6.92 -71.19
N VAL A 102 -22.91 6.19 -70.75
CA VAL A 102 -23.62 5.18 -71.54
C VAL A 102 -25.12 5.41 -71.35
N ARG A 103 -25.93 5.34 -72.42
CA ARG A 103 -27.39 5.34 -72.28
C ARG A 103 -27.78 4.21 -71.29
N MET A 104 -28.38 4.57 -70.15
CA MET A 104 -28.69 3.68 -69.01
C MET A 104 -29.46 2.39 -69.36
N SER A 105 -29.97 2.25 -70.57
CA SER A 105 -30.67 1.06 -71.06
C SER A 105 -29.77 -0.17 -71.27
N ALA A 106 -28.44 -0.03 -71.30
CA ALA A 106 -27.51 -1.14 -71.57
C ALA A 106 -26.94 -1.81 -70.30
N LEU A 107 -27.05 -1.20 -69.12
CA LEU A 107 -26.43 -1.71 -67.88
C LEU A 107 -27.48 -2.13 -66.85
N SER A 108 -27.25 -3.27 -66.21
CA SER A 108 -28.16 -3.83 -65.23
C SER A 108 -27.92 -3.23 -63.84
N ARG A 109 -28.93 -2.56 -63.27
CA ARG A 109 -28.87 -1.92 -61.94
C ARG A 109 -28.51 -2.90 -60.82
N SER A 110 -28.89 -4.16 -60.97
CA SER A 110 -28.56 -5.23 -60.02
C SER A 110 -27.08 -5.56 -59.97
N VAL A 111 -26.28 -5.33 -61.04
CA VAL A 111 -24.82 -5.52 -60.98
C VAL A 111 -24.21 -4.57 -59.94
N PHE A 112 -24.62 -3.29 -59.94
CA PHE A 112 -24.17 -2.32 -58.95
C PHE A 112 -24.63 -2.68 -57.53
N ALA A 113 -25.84 -3.22 -57.36
CA ALA A 113 -26.33 -3.67 -56.06
C ALA A 113 -25.55 -4.90 -55.53
N ILE A 114 -25.26 -5.88 -56.41
CA ILE A 114 -24.46 -7.06 -56.06
C ILE A 114 -23.02 -6.64 -55.74
N TYR A 115 -22.44 -5.73 -56.53
CA TYR A 115 -21.12 -5.16 -56.27
C TYR A 115 -21.06 -4.42 -54.93
N TRP A 116 -22.08 -3.63 -54.61
CA TRP A 116 -22.15 -2.92 -53.32
C TRP A 116 -22.07 -3.88 -52.14
N ILE A 117 -22.86 -4.97 -52.16
CA ILE A 117 -22.85 -5.99 -51.10
C ILE A 117 -21.52 -6.75 -51.08
N SER A 118 -21.01 -7.19 -52.23
CA SER A 118 -19.80 -8.00 -52.32
C SER A 118 -18.54 -7.21 -51.91
N ALA A 119 -18.47 -5.91 -52.27
CA ALA A 119 -17.38 -5.03 -51.88
C ALA A 119 -17.40 -4.72 -50.37
N ILE A 120 -18.58 -4.51 -49.75
CA ILE A 120 -18.70 -4.37 -48.30
C ILE A 120 -18.22 -5.66 -47.61
N LEU A 121 -18.69 -6.83 -48.07
CA LEU A 121 -18.33 -8.11 -47.49
C LEU A 121 -16.81 -8.37 -47.57
N TYR A 122 -16.21 -8.14 -48.73
CA TYR A 122 -14.77 -8.24 -48.95
C TYR A 122 -13.98 -7.33 -47.99
N MET A 123 -14.36 -6.06 -47.91
CA MET A 123 -13.71 -5.07 -47.05
C MET A 123 -13.81 -5.42 -45.57
N VAL A 124 -14.99 -5.80 -45.09
CA VAL A 124 -15.20 -6.19 -43.69
C VAL A 124 -14.42 -7.46 -43.38
N ALA A 125 -14.58 -8.51 -44.17
CA ALA A 125 -13.91 -9.80 -43.95
C ALA A 125 -12.38 -9.65 -43.97
N GLY A 126 -11.83 -8.96 -44.98
CA GLY A 126 -10.40 -8.72 -45.09
C GLY A 126 -9.81 -7.99 -43.88
N ARG A 127 -10.53 -7.01 -43.33
CA ARG A 127 -10.09 -6.24 -42.16
C ARG A 127 -10.12 -7.06 -40.87
N PHE A 128 -11.16 -7.86 -40.64
CA PHE A 128 -11.25 -8.73 -39.46
C PHE A 128 -10.25 -9.90 -39.51
N ILE A 129 -10.02 -10.48 -40.69
CA ILE A 129 -8.98 -11.51 -40.90
C ILE A 129 -7.59 -10.92 -40.65
N ALA A 130 -7.29 -9.75 -41.22
CA ALA A 130 -6.03 -9.05 -40.97
C ALA A 130 -5.86 -8.73 -39.48
N ARG A 131 -6.90 -8.21 -38.81
CA ARG A 131 -6.87 -7.96 -37.36
C ARG A 131 -6.56 -9.23 -36.55
N GLY A 132 -7.27 -10.32 -36.82
CA GLY A 132 -7.05 -11.60 -36.12
C GLY A 132 -5.64 -12.14 -36.32
N TYR A 133 -5.08 -11.98 -37.52
CA TYR A 133 -3.71 -12.37 -37.82
C TYR A 133 -2.68 -11.49 -37.09
N PHE A 134 -2.82 -10.15 -37.14
CA PHE A 134 -1.91 -9.23 -36.46
C PHE A 134 -1.92 -9.42 -34.93
N LEU A 135 -3.09 -9.68 -34.33
CA LEU A 135 -3.20 -9.96 -32.89
C LEU A 135 -2.53 -11.29 -32.49
N ARG A 136 -2.60 -12.33 -33.33
CA ARG A 136 -1.91 -13.62 -33.09
C ARG A 136 -0.41 -13.54 -33.34
N ALA A 137 0.02 -12.86 -34.39
CA ALA A 137 1.42 -12.75 -34.79
C ALA A 137 2.24 -11.82 -33.87
N MET A 138 1.57 -10.86 -33.21
CA MET A 138 2.15 -10.02 -32.16
C MET A 138 1.87 -10.57 -30.74
N GLY A 139 1.48 -11.85 -30.62
CA GLY A 139 1.40 -12.51 -29.33
C GLY A 139 2.72 -12.29 -28.57
N PRO A 140 2.67 -11.88 -27.31
CA PRO A 140 3.82 -11.25 -26.69
C PRO A 140 4.95 -12.28 -26.50
N VAL A 141 5.98 -12.17 -27.35
CA VAL A 141 7.21 -12.94 -27.21
C VAL A 141 7.97 -12.30 -26.05
N GLY A 142 8.01 -12.97 -24.90
CA GLY A 142 8.67 -12.48 -23.70
C GLY A 142 7.75 -11.86 -22.64
N ALA A 143 6.42 -11.84 -22.82
CA ALA A 143 5.52 -11.40 -21.75
C ALA A 143 5.58 -12.30 -20.52
N THR A 144 5.47 -11.68 -19.36
CA THR A 144 5.21 -12.35 -18.10
C THR A 144 3.82 -12.96 -18.16
N ARG A 145 3.73 -14.28 -17.95
CA ARG A 145 2.47 -15.00 -17.92
C ARG A 145 1.78 -14.77 -16.58
N VAL A 146 0.61 -14.18 -16.63
CA VAL A 146 -0.16 -13.73 -15.46
C VAL A 146 -1.47 -14.51 -15.36
N ALA A 147 -1.87 -14.81 -14.14
CA ALA A 147 -3.25 -15.16 -13.83
C ALA A 147 -3.91 -14.10 -12.95
N ILE A 148 -5.20 -13.83 -13.17
CA ILE A 148 -5.98 -12.94 -12.31
C ILE A 148 -6.84 -13.80 -11.39
N TYR A 149 -6.68 -13.63 -10.08
CA TYR A 149 -7.55 -14.24 -9.09
C TYR A 149 -8.65 -13.24 -8.72
N GLY A 150 -9.88 -13.55 -9.11
CA GLY A 150 -11.05 -12.67 -9.09
C GLY A 150 -11.55 -12.43 -10.51
N ALA A 151 -12.66 -13.06 -10.87
CA ALA A 151 -13.30 -12.96 -12.18
C ALA A 151 -14.48 -11.96 -12.21
N GLY A 152 -14.66 -11.18 -11.14
CA GLY A 152 -15.63 -10.08 -11.07
C GLY A 152 -15.16 -8.80 -11.78
N ASP A 153 -15.86 -7.69 -11.54
CA ASP A 153 -15.64 -6.42 -12.25
C ASP A 153 -14.20 -5.91 -12.19
N ALA A 154 -13.58 -5.95 -11.01
CA ALA A 154 -12.19 -5.54 -10.83
C ALA A 154 -11.23 -6.38 -11.68
N GLY A 155 -11.43 -7.71 -11.72
CA GLY A 155 -10.63 -8.61 -12.57
C GLY A 155 -10.82 -8.37 -14.06
N ILE A 156 -12.06 -8.07 -14.50
CA ILE A 156 -12.38 -7.74 -15.89
C ILE A 156 -11.72 -6.42 -16.32
N GLN A 157 -11.77 -5.40 -15.44
CA GLN A 157 -11.08 -4.13 -15.66
C GLN A 157 -9.57 -4.33 -15.79
N LEU A 158 -8.98 -5.10 -14.87
CA LEU A 158 -7.55 -5.39 -14.89
C LEU A 158 -7.13 -6.16 -16.14
N ALA A 159 -7.91 -7.17 -16.55
CA ALA A 159 -7.67 -7.91 -17.78
C ALA A 159 -7.71 -7.02 -19.03
N SER A 160 -8.61 -6.04 -19.05
CA SER A 160 -8.69 -5.05 -20.12
C SER A 160 -7.46 -4.13 -20.14
N ALA A 161 -6.96 -3.73 -18.97
CA ALA A 161 -5.74 -2.94 -18.84
C ALA A 161 -4.49 -3.73 -19.30
N LEU A 162 -4.36 -5.01 -18.92
CA LEU A 162 -3.23 -5.87 -19.30
C LEU A 162 -3.13 -6.08 -20.82
N ARG A 163 -4.25 -6.08 -21.55
CA ARG A 163 -4.27 -6.25 -23.02
C ARG A 163 -3.62 -5.09 -23.78
N VAL A 164 -3.53 -3.92 -23.16
CA VAL A 164 -2.91 -2.74 -23.78
C VAL A 164 -1.39 -2.87 -23.74
N THR A 165 -0.84 -3.41 -22.65
CA THR A 165 0.59 -3.65 -22.44
C THR A 165 1.06 -4.94 -23.14
N LEU A 166 2.26 -4.92 -23.72
CA LEU A 166 2.88 -6.14 -24.29
C LEU A 166 3.68 -6.94 -23.25
N ASP A 167 3.82 -6.41 -22.03
CA ASP A 167 4.66 -6.99 -20.97
C ASP A 167 3.99 -8.17 -20.24
N TYR A 168 2.66 -8.28 -20.35
CA TYR A 168 1.88 -9.28 -19.66
C TYR A 168 1.00 -10.10 -20.61
N ALA A 169 0.92 -11.39 -20.36
CA ALA A 169 0.03 -12.31 -21.05
C ALA A 169 -0.93 -12.92 -20.03
N LEU A 170 -2.19 -12.52 -20.06
CA LEU A 170 -3.23 -13.12 -19.23
C LEU A 170 -3.53 -14.54 -19.70
N VAL A 171 -3.24 -15.55 -18.85
CA VAL A 171 -3.35 -16.97 -19.20
C VAL A 171 -4.57 -17.65 -18.56
N ALA A 172 -4.99 -17.19 -17.38
CA ALA A 172 -6.09 -17.77 -16.64
C ALA A 172 -6.77 -16.73 -15.74
N PHE A 173 -8.08 -16.92 -15.53
CA PHE A 173 -8.78 -16.38 -14.37
C PHE A 173 -8.94 -17.49 -13.32
N ILE A 174 -8.92 -17.14 -12.04
CA ILE A 174 -9.26 -18.03 -10.92
C ILE A 174 -10.38 -17.35 -10.12
N ASP A 175 -11.44 -18.08 -9.78
CA ASP A 175 -12.54 -17.53 -8.96
C ASP A 175 -13.16 -18.61 -8.07
N ASP A 176 -13.52 -18.24 -6.84
CA ASP A 176 -14.17 -19.13 -5.88
C ASP A 176 -15.62 -19.47 -6.29
N SER A 177 -16.31 -18.55 -6.97
CA SER A 177 -17.71 -18.65 -7.38
C SER A 177 -17.95 -19.88 -8.24
N ARG A 178 -19.02 -20.62 -7.95
CA ARG A 178 -19.44 -21.80 -8.73
C ARG A 178 -19.98 -21.42 -10.10
N GLU A 179 -20.62 -20.26 -10.20
CA GLU A 179 -21.28 -19.77 -11.42
C GLU A 179 -20.27 -19.38 -12.49
N MET A 180 -19.10 -18.87 -12.09
CA MET A 180 -18.06 -18.42 -13.00
C MET A 180 -17.18 -19.56 -13.52
N ARG A 181 -17.33 -20.79 -13.02
CA ARG A 181 -16.46 -21.93 -13.36
C ARG A 181 -16.62 -22.34 -14.82
N GLY A 182 -15.50 -22.42 -15.54
CA GLY A 182 -15.50 -22.80 -16.94
C GLY A 182 -16.01 -21.70 -17.88
N ALA A 183 -16.48 -20.57 -17.35
CA ALA A 183 -16.80 -19.40 -18.15
C ALA A 183 -15.54 -18.87 -18.85
N THR A 184 -15.75 -18.17 -19.96
CA THR A 184 -14.67 -17.53 -20.72
C THR A 184 -14.87 -16.02 -20.67
N ILE A 185 -13.99 -15.32 -19.97
CA ILE A 185 -14.00 -13.87 -19.84
C ILE A 185 -12.91 -13.31 -20.74
N ALA A 186 -13.28 -12.45 -21.67
CA ALA A 186 -12.33 -11.84 -22.60
C ALA A 186 -11.42 -12.90 -23.25
N GLY A 187 -11.98 -14.04 -23.69
CA GLY A 187 -11.22 -15.12 -24.33
C GLY A 187 -10.31 -15.94 -23.40
N THR A 188 -10.31 -15.67 -22.09
CA THR A 188 -9.55 -16.42 -21.08
C THR A 188 -10.49 -17.22 -20.19
N LYS A 189 -10.16 -18.49 -19.96
CA LYS A 189 -10.97 -19.41 -19.15
C LYS A 189 -10.84 -19.11 -17.65
N VAL A 190 -11.94 -19.24 -16.92
CA VAL A 190 -11.99 -19.21 -15.45
C VAL A 190 -11.85 -20.64 -14.90
N TYR A 191 -10.88 -20.82 -14.01
CA TYR A 191 -10.54 -22.08 -13.35
C TYR A 191 -10.87 -22.06 -11.86
N ARG A 192 -10.84 -23.24 -11.24
CA ARG A 192 -11.06 -23.37 -9.80
C ARG A 192 -9.78 -23.02 -9.04
N PRO A 193 -9.90 -22.54 -7.79
CA PRO A 193 -8.75 -22.38 -6.89
C PRO A 193 -7.95 -23.67 -6.69
N ASP A 194 -8.62 -24.82 -6.73
CA ASP A 194 -7.99 -26.13 -6.58
C ASP A 194 -7.07 -26.49 -7.77
N ASP A 195 -7.29 -25.87 -8.94
CA ASP A 195 -6.51 -26.12 -10.16
C ASP A 195 -5.21 -25.28 -10.19
N LEU A 196 -4.99 -24.41 -9.20
CA LEU A 196 -3.98 -23.36 -9.20
C LEU A 196 -2.56 -23.91 -9.31
N GLU A 197 -2.23 -24.96 -8.56
CA GLU A 197 -0.92 -25.62 -8.62
C GLU A 197 -0.62 -26.19 -10.01
N TRP A 198 -1.58 -26.92 -10.57
CA TRP A 198 -1.48 -27.45 -11.93
C TRP A 198 -1.36 -26.35 -12.98
N LEU A 199 -2.09 -25.24 -12.82
CA LEU A 199 -2.04 -24.10 -13.71
C LEU A 199 -0.65 -23.44 -13.67
N VAL A 200 -0.10 -23.21 -12.48
CA VAL A 200 1.23 -22.59 -12.33
C VAL A 200 2.27 -23.44 -13.06
N ALA A 201 2.31 -24.75 -12.81
CA ALA A 201 3.27 -25.66 -13.42
C ALA A 201 3.06 -25.83 -14.93
N ARG A 202 1.83 -26.10 -15.39
CA ARG A 202 1.55 -26.48 -16.79
C ARG A 202 1.43 -25.28 -17.72
N ARG A 203 0.91 -24.16 -17.23
CA ARG A 203 0.75 -22.92 -18.00
C ARG A 203 1.90 -21.95 -17.77
N GLY A 204 2.83 -22.23 -16.87
CA GLY A 204 4.02 -21.42 -16.61
C GLY A 204 3.64 -20.01 -16.13
N ILE A 205 2.67 -19.93 -15.21
CA ILE A 205 2.25 -18.66 -14.60
C ILE A 205 3.41 -18.18 -13.73
N LYS A 206 3.92 -16.98 -14.01
CA LYS A 206 4.99 -16.35 -13.22
C LYS A 206 4.43 -15.41 -12.17
N GLU A 207 3.20 -14.94 -12.37
CA GLU A 207 2.61 -13.94 -11.51
C GLU A 207 1.10 -14.11 -11.35
N VAL A 208 0.60 -13.89 -10.13
CA VAL A 208 -0.83 -13.88 -9.80
C VAL A 208 -1.24 -12.49 -9.32
N LEU A 209 -2.26 -11.92 -9.96
CA LEU A 209 -2.86 -10.64 -9.58
C LEU A 209 -4.18 -10.91 -8.85
N LEU A 210 -4.21 -10.64 -7.55
CA LEU A 210 -5.43 -10.75 -6.75
C LEU A 210 -6.29 -9.49 -6.97
N ALA A 211 -7.38 -9.63 -7.73
CA ALA A 211 -8.28 -8.56 -8.14
C ALA A 211 -9.65 -8.69 -7.46
N MET A 212 -9.65 -8.65 -6.12
CA MET A 212 -10.87 -8.74 -5.31
C MET A 212 -10.85 -7.69 -4.19
N PRO A 213 -11.02 -6.40 -4.54
CA PRO A 213 -10.84 -5.26 -3.62
C PRO A 213 -11.94 -5.15 -2.53
N THR A 214 -12.94 -6.03 -2.56
CA THR A 214 -14.05 -6.11 -1.59
C THR A 214 -13.87 -7.22 -0.55
N LEU A 215 -12.81 -8.03 -0.64
CA LEU A 215 -12.56 -9.08 0.35
C LEU A 215 -12.23 -8.49 1.71
N THR A 216 -12.69 -9.18 2.75
CA THR A 216 -12.17 -8.99 4.12
C THR A 216 -10.70 -9.44 4.18
N ARG A 217 -9.94 -8.90 5.13
CA ARG A 217 -8.51 -9.26 5.29
C ARG A 217 -8.35 -10.74 5.64
N SER A 218 -9.28 -11.29 6.42
CA SER A 218 -9.31 -12.72 6.76
C SER A 218 -9.49 -13.62 5.52
N GLN A 219 -10.40 -13.26 4.61
CA GLN A 219 -10.58 -13.97 3.33
C GLN A 219 -9.36 -13.81 2.41
N GLN A 220 -8.78 -12.62 2.32
CA GLN A 220 -7.58 -12.36 1.55
C GLN A 220 -6.40 -13.20 2.05
N LYS A 221 -6.15 -13.23 3.36
CA LYS A 221 -5.12 -14.07 3.99
C LYS A 221 -5.30 -15.55 3.63
N ARG A 222 -6.53 -16.06 3.62
CA ARG A 222 -6.83 -17.45 3.23
C ARG A 222 -6.38 -17.76 1.79
N ILE A 223 -6.55 -16.82 0.86
CA ILE A 223 -6.12 -16.97 -0.53
C ILE A 223 -4.60 -16.88 -0.63
N LEU A 224 -3.98 -15.93 0.07
CA LEU A 224 -2.51 -15.80 0.11
C LEU A 224 -1.84 -17.04 0.70
N ASN A 225 -2.41 -17.66 1.74
CA ASN A 225 -1.93 -18.92 2.30
C ASN A 225 -1.94 -20.07 1.27
N ARG A 226 -2.83 -20.05 0.27
CA ARG A 226 -2.86 -21.04 -0.82
C ARG A 226 -1.85 -20.74 -1.92
N LEU A 227 -1.53 -19.46 -2.13
CA LEU A 227 -0.57 -18.99 -3.13
C LEU A 227 0.88 -19.12 -2.66
N GLU A 228 1.11 -18.95 -1.35
CA GLU A 228 2.43 -18.95 -0.74
C GLU A 228 3.27 -20.21 -1.08
N PRO A 229 2.76 -21.45 -0.99
CA PRO A 229 3.55 -22.64 -1.31
C PRO A 229 3.92 -22.76 -2.79
N LEU A 230 3.21 -22.04 -3.67
CA LEU A 230 3.42 -22.11 -5.13
C LEU A 230 4.61 -21.26 -5.60
N GLN A 231 5.23 -20.47 -4.70
CA GLN A 231 6.36 -19.60 -5.00
C GLN A 231 6.13 -18.72 -6.26
N VAL A 232 4.90 -18.25 -6.43
CA VAL A 232 4.51 -17.40 -7.55
C VAL A 232 4.47 -15.95 -7.08
N LYS A 233 5.04 -15.04 -7.87
CA LYS A 233 4.99 -13.62 -7.54
C LYS A 233 3.53 -13.19 -7.43
N THR A 234 3.13 -12.69 -6.28
CA THR A 234 1.74 -12.33 -6.04
C THR A 234 1.62 -10.85 -5.75
N ARG A 235 0.73 -10.17 -6.47
CA ARG A 235 0.39 -8.77 -6.25
C ARG A 235 -1.11 -8.62 -5.99
N VAL A 236 -1.48 -7.62 -5.21
CA VAL A 236 -2.84 -7.40 -4.74
C VAL A 236 -3.35 -6.04 -5.22
N THR A 237 -4.64 -5.99 -5.55
CA THR A 237 -5.34 -4.72 -5.77
C THR A 237 -5.64 -4.06 -4.43
N PRO A 238 -5.57 -2.72 -4.34
CA PRO A 238 -5.89 -2.00 -3.12
C PRO A 238 -7.40 -2.11 -2.82
N PRO A 239 -7.81 -1.89 -1.56
CA PRO A 239 -9.22 -1.88 -1.20
C PRO A 239 -10.02 -0.85 -2.00
N MET A 240 -11.33 -1.09 -2.19
CA MET A 240 -12.21 -0.19 -2.96
C MET A 240 -12.13 1.27 -2.51
N GLY A 241 -12.02 1.53 -1.20
CA GLY A 241 -11.94 2.89 -0.64
C GLY A 241 -10.66 3.66 -0.99
N SER A 242 -9.63 2.99 -1.52
CA SER A 242 -8.36 3.60 -1.92
C SER A 242 -8.25 3.86 -3.43
N LEU A 243 -9.27 3.47 -4.21
CA LEU A 243 -9.28 3.65 -5.66
C LEU A 243 -9.80 5.03 -6.04
N LEU A 244 -8.98 5.82 -6.74
CA LEU A 244 -9.39 7.10 -7.32
C LEU A 244 -10.51 6.89 -8.35
N ASN A 245 -11.68 7.48 -8.10
CA ASN A 245 -12.90 7.34 -8.91
C ASN A 245 -13.44 5.90 -9.08
N GLY A 246 -13.04 4.97 -8.20
CA GLY A 246 -13.49 3.57 -8.25
C GLY A 246 -13.01 2.76 -9.46
N GLN A 247 -12.04 3.29 -10.23
CA GLN A 247 -11.46 2.59 -11.39
C GLN A 247 -10.11 1.97 -11.03
N LEU A 248 -9.94 0.68 -11.37
CA LEU A 248 -8.70 -0.03 -11.12
C LEU A 248 -7.75 0.08 -12.32
N ARG A 249 -6.54 0.60 -12.11
CA ARG A 249 -5.48 0.64 -13.13
C ARG A 249 -4.37 -0.34 -12.78
N LEU A 250 -3.58 -0.73 -13.80
CA LEU A 250 -2.45 -1.65 -13.62
C LEU A 250 -1.41 -1.12 -12.62
N GLN A 251 -1.21 0.19 -12.57
CA GLN A 251 -0.29 0.85 -11.63
C GLN A 251 -0.78 0.83 -10.17
N ASP A 252 -2.07 0.62 -9.94
CA ASP A 252 -2.63 0.57 -8.59
C ASP A 252 -2.37 -0.81 -7.94
N VAL A 253 -1.99 -1.81 -8.72
CA VAL A 253 -1.63 -3.16 -8.26
C VAL A 253 -0.27 -3.15 -7.55
N ARG A 254 -0.25 -3.48 -6.27
CA ARG A 254 0.95 -3.44 -5.41
C ARG A 254 1.43 -4.82 -4.98
N ASP A 255 2.70 -4.94 -4.61
CA ASP A 255 3.22 -6.13 -3.94
C ASP A 255 2.47 -6.36 -2.61
N ILE A 256 2.47 -7.60 -2.15
CA ILE A 256 1.84 -7.96 -0.87
C ILE A 256 2.52 -7.21 0.26
N GLU A 257 1.71 -6.59 1.10
CA GLU A 257 2.14 -5.96 2.33
C GLU A 257 1.81 -6.87 3.52
N ILE A 258 2.47 -6.65 4.64
CA ILE A 258 2.29 -7.49 5.84
C ILE A 258 0.86 -7.37 6.40
N GLU A 259 0.21 -6.22 6.21
CA GLU A 259 -1.20 -5.97 6.49
C GLU A 259 -2.11 -7.04 5.89
N ASP A 260 -1.79 -7.47 4.65
CA ASP A 260 -2.54 -8.49 3.92
C ASP A 260 -2.29 -9.90 4.51
N LEU A 261 -1.16 -10.09 5.20
CA LEU A 261 -0.74 -11.36 5.81
C LEU A 261 -1.25 -11.55 7.24
N LEU A 262 -1.56 -10.46 7.95
CA LEU A 262 -2.11 -10.51 9.32
C LEU A 262 -3.52 -11.09 9.34
N GLY A 263 -4.36 -10.69 8.37
CA GLY A 263 -5.73 -11.20 8.19
C GLY A 263 -6.72 -10.82 9.28
N ARG A 264 -6.42 -9.77 10.06
CA ARG A 264 -7.33 -9.19 11.05
C ARG A 264 -8.15 -8.09 10.41
N ASP A 265 -9.46 -8.14 10.59
CA ASP A 265 -10.37 -7.08 10.16
C ASP A 265 -10.45 -5.99 11.25
N PRO A 266 -10.35 -4.70 10.89
CA PRO A 266 -10.43 -3.61 11.86
C PRO A 266 -11.85 -3.51 12.44
N VAL A 267 -11.96 -3.12 13.71
CA VAL A 267 -13.26 -2.79 14.31
C VAL A 267 -13.65 -1.36 13.95
N ALA A 268 -14.92 -1.16 13.60
CA ALA A 268 -15.45 0.14 13.22
C ALA A 268 -15.35 1.15 14.39
N PRO A 269 -15.06 2.43 14.11
CA PRO A 269 -14.96 3.45 15.15
C PRO A 269 -16.34 3.76 15.74
N ASP A 270 -16.40 3.93 17.06
CA ASP A 270 -17.52 4.62 17.70
C ASP A 270 -17.37 6.15 17.50
N MET A 271 -18.08 6.66 16.50
CA MET A 271 -18.02 8.09 16.14
C MET A 271 -18.59 8.98 17.24
N ASN A 272 -19.56 8.52 18.03
CA ASN A 272 -20.15 9.34 19.11
C ASN A 272 -19.11 9.62 20.20
N LEU A 273 -18.36 8.57 20.54
CA LEU A 273 -17.32 8.63 21.54
C LEU A 273 -16.17 9.56 21.12
N ILE A 274 -15.68 9.39 19.88
CA ILE A 274 -14.56 10.16 19.34
C ILE A 274 -14.94 11.64 19.13
N SER A 275 -16.12 11.93 18.55
CA SER A 275 -16.57 13.30 18.29
C SER A 275 -16.69 14.12 19.57
N SER A 276 -17.03 13.48 20.70
CA SER A 276 -17.16 14.15 21.99
C SER A 276 -15.88 14.86 22.46
N CYS A 277 -14.71 14.50 21.95
CA CYS A 277 -13.41 15.03 22.39
C CYS A 277 -12.69 15.86 21.33
N ILE A 278 -13.19 15.89 20.10
CA ILE A 278 -12.47 16.44 18.93
C ILE A 278 -13.32 17.45 18.15
N THR A 279 -14.57 17.13 17.83
CA THR A 279 -15.40 17.98 16.96
C THR A 279 -15.64 19.34 17.62
N ASP A 280 -15.44 20.42 16.85
CA ASP A 280 -15.54 21.82 17.28
C ASP A 280 -14.65 22.21 18.47
N LYS A 281 -13.57 21.45 18.72
CA LYS A 281 -12.63 21.68 19.82
C LYS A 281 -11.24 22.09 19.36
N ALA A 282 -10.45 22.61 20.29
CA ALA A 282 -9.03 22.84 20.07
C ALA A 282 -8.22 21.61 20.49
N VAL A 283 -7.49 21.02 19.54
CA VAL A 283 -6.71 19.79 19.75
C VAL A 283 -5.24 20.05 19.48
N LEU A 284 -4.36 19.65 20.40
CA LEU A 284 -2.91 19.70 20.21
C LEU A 284 -2.37 18.29 19.97
N ILE A 285 -1.52 18.14 18.95
CA ILE A 285 -0.78 16.92 18.67
C ILE A 285 0.70 17.25 18.75
N SER A 286 1.42 16.63 19.69
CA SER A 286 2.89 16.74 19.74
C SER A 286 3.53 15.59 18.97
N GLY A 287 4.67 15.82 18.33
CA GLY A 287 5.26 14.84 17.43
C GLY A 287 4.40 14.67 16.18
N ALA A 288 3.74 15.75 15.75
CA ALA A 288 2.73 15.75 14.70
C ALA A 288 3.23 15.23 13.36
N GLY A 289 4.54 15.34 13.09
CA GLY A 289 5.17 14.84 11.87
C GLY A 289 5.69 13.40 11.97
N GLY A 290 5.65 12.79 13.16
CA GLY A 290 6.02 11.38 13.36
C GLY A 290 5.01 10.39 12.78
N SER A 291 5.35 9.11 12.68
CA SER A 291 4.44 8.11 12.06
C SER A 291 3.06 8.07 12.73
N ILE A 292 2.99 7.93 14.06
CA ILE A 292 1.70 7.90 14.78
C ILE A 292 1.06 9.29 14.81
N GLY A 293 1.85 10.35 15.06
CA GLY A 293 1.35 11.72 15.13
C GLY A 293 0.69 12.18 13.83
N SER A 294 1.31 11.90 12.69
CA SER A 294 0.75 12.25 11.37
C SER A 294 -0.55 11.52 11.07
N GLU A 295 -0.65 10.23 11.42
CA GLU A 295 -1.89 9.48 11.27
C GLU A 295 -2.99 9.98 12.21
N LEU A 296 -2.65 10.31 13.47
CA LEU A 296 -3.59 10.98 14.38
C LEU A 296 -4.09 12.29 13.77
N CYS A 297 -3.20 13.11 13.20
CA CYS A 297 -3.59 14.35 12.53
C CYS A 297 -4.57 14.10 11.38
N ARG A 298 -4.32 13.11 10.52
CA ARG A 298 -5.22 12.75 9.40
C ARG A 298 -6.61 12.31 9.87
N GLN A 299 -6.68 11.59 10.98
CA GLN A 299 -7.97 11.15 11.53
C GLN A 299 -8.69 12.28 12.25
N ILE A 300 -7.97 13.08 13.04
CA ILE A 300 -8.50 14.22 13.79
C ILE A 300 -9.06 15.27 12.82
N VAL A 301 -8.37 15.62 11.73
CA VAL A 301 -8.86 16.66 10.80
C VAL A 301 -10.20 16.28 10.14
N ARG A 302 -10.43 14.98 9.88
CA ARG A 302 -11.70 14.47 9.32
C ARG A 302 -12.87 14.58 10.30
N LEU A 303 -12.58 14.68 11.59
CA LEU A 303 -13.55 14.85 12.67
C LEU A 303 -13.91 16.31 12.92
N LYS A 304 -13.37 17.24 12.11
CA LYS A 304 -13.68 18.68 12.09
C LYS A 304 -13.53 19.36 13.46
N PRO A 305 -12.32 19.36 14.05
CA PRO A 305 -12.02 20.22 15.19
C PRO A 305 -12.06 21.69 14.77
N ALA A 306 -12.34 22.59 15.71
CA ALA A 306 -12.27 24.03 15.44
C ALA A 306 -10.82 24.44 15.16
N ARG A 307 -9.86 23.88 15.91
CA ARG A 307 -8.43 24.20 15.79
C ARG A 307 -7.56 22.97 15.97
N MET A 308 -6.50 22.85 15.18
CA MET A 308 -5.45 21.84 15.35
C MET A 308 -4.09 22.49 15.50
N LEU A 309 -3.47 22.30 16.65
CA LEU A 309 -2.12 22.73 16.94
C LEU A 309 -1.16 21.57 16.68
N LEU A 310 -0.21 21.77 15.75
CA LEU A 310 0.76 20.76 15.35
C LEU A 310 2.12 21.11 15.96
N LEU A 311 2.48 20.50 17.09
CA LEU A 311 3.77 20.72 17.74
C LEU A 311 4.77 19.67 17.25
N GLU A 312 5.87 20.12 16.64
CA GLU A 312 6.91 19.23 16.13
C GLU A 312 8.28 19.91 16.18
N SER A 313 9.30 19.13 16.52
CA SER A 313 10.69 19.58 16.63
C SER A 313 11.42 19.55 15.30
N SER A 314 11.03 18.62 14.42
CA SER A 314 11.56 18.52 13.06
C SER A 314 10.82 19.46 12.11
N GLU A 315 11.52 20.48 11.61
CA GLU A 315 10.99 21.41 10.60
C GLU A 315 10.43 20.67 9.37
N TYR A 316 11.19 19.73 8.81
CA TYR A 316 10.76 18.94 7.66
C TYR A 316 9.48 18.15 7.94
N ALA A 317 9.42 17.46 9.07
CA ALA A 317 8.26 16.64 9.41
C ALA A 317 7.00 17.50 9.65
N LEU A 318 7.17 18.68 10.28
CA LEU A 318 6.11 19.65 10.48
C LEU A 318 5.58 20.20 9.15
N TYR A 319 6.48 20.63 8.26
CA TYR A 319 6.12 21.13 6.94
C TYR A 319 5.38 20.07 6.12
N ALA A 320 5.88 18.84 6.11
CA ALA A 320 5.28 17.75 5.35
C ALA A 320 3.84 17.45 5.81
N ILE A 321 3.62 17.32 7.12
CA ILE A 321 2.27 17.03 7.64
C ILE A 321 1.32 18.23 7.46
N GLU A 322 1.80 19.47 7.60
CA GLU A 322 0.98 20.64 7.38
C GLU A 322 0.45 20.71 5.94
N GLN A 323 1.34 20.51 4.94
CA GLN A 323 0.95 20.49 3.53
C GLN A 323 -0.08 19.40 3.23
N GLU A 324 0.13 18.21 3.79
CA GLU A 324 -0.79 17.09 3.64
C GLU A 324 -2.18 17.40 4.22
N LEU A 325 -2.23 17.96 5.43
CA LEU A 325 -3.50 18.31 6.08
C LEU A 325 -4.23 19.45 5.35
N ARG A 326 -3.50 20.46 4.84
CA ARG A 326 -4.10 21.53 4.02
C ARG A 326 -4.76 20.98 2.77
N ALA A 327 -4.12 20.03 2.07
CA ALA A 327 -4.70 19.35 0.92
C ALA A 327 -5.96 18.56 1.32
N LEU A 328 -5.92 17.84 2.45
CA LEU A 328 -7.06 17.08 2.94
C LEU A 328 -8.24 17.97 3.36
N CYS A 329 -7.98 19.12 3.99
CA CYS A 329 -9.01 20.12 4.29
C CYS A 329 -9.68 20.65 3.01
N ALA A 330 -8.88 20.93 1.97
CA ALA A 330 -9.40 21.40 0.68
C ALA A 330 -10.28 20.34 -0.02
N GLU A 331 -9.86 19.07 0.03
CA GLU A 331 -10.62 17.94 -0.54
C GLU A 331 -11.94 17.70 0.21
N THR A 332 -11.90 17.70 1.55
CA THR A 332 -13.05 17.38 2.40
C THR A 332 -13.94 18.58 2.73
N ARG A 333 -13.55 19.79 2.31
CA ARG A 333 -14.16 21.07 2.71
C ARG A 333 -14.29 21.20 4.24
N ALA A 334 -13.27 20.72 4.95
CA ALA A 334 -13.21 20.84 6.40
C ALA A 334 -12.69 22.24 6.77
N GLU A 335 -13.50 23.00 7.50
CA GLU A 335 -13.12 24.31 8.05
C GLU A 335 -12.39 24.10 9.38
N VAL A 336 -11.07 23.86 9.29
CA VAL A 336 -10.21 23.63 10.46
C VAL A 336 -9.07 24.66 10.46
N GLU A 337 -8.89 25.36 11.59
CA GLU A 337 -7.75 26.25 11.78
C GLU A 337 -6.48 25.41 12.08
N LEU A 338 -5.60 25.25 11.08
CA LEU A 338 -4.33 24.54 11.21
C LEU A 338 -3.22 25.48 11.68
N LEU A 339 -2.61 25.18 12.83
CA LEU A 339 -1.60 26.01 13.49
C LEU A 339 -0.30 25.21 13.71
N PRO A 340 0.68 25.29 12.79
CA PRO A 340 1.97 24.61 12.94
C PRO A 340 2.89 25.35 13.93
N PHE A 341 3.44 24.62 14.91
CA PHE A 341 4.38 25.13 15.89
C PHE A 341 5.69 24.32 15.86
N LEU A 342 6.74 24.94 15.34
CA LEU A 342 8.11 24.40 15.41
C LEU A 342 8.64 24.55 16.84
N GLY A 343 8.87 23.46 17.56
CA GLY A 343 9.35 23.50 18.94
C GLY A 343 9.47 22.14 19.60
N SER A 344 10.07 22.12 20.79
CA SER A 344 10.22 20.91 21.60
C SER A 344 9.20 20.90 22.74
N VAL A 345 8.73 19.70 23.10
CA VAL A 345 7.91 19.47 24.31
C VAL A 345 8.68 19.77 25.60
N LEU A 346 10.02 19.88 25.54
CA LEU A 346 10.87 20.30 26.65
C LEU A 346 10.64 21.76 27.06
N ASP A 347 10.19 22.62 26.15
CA ASP A 347 9.92 24.03 26.41
C ASP A 347 8.53 24.17 27.05
N GLN A 348 8.49 24.03 28.39
CA GLN A 348 7.25 24.09 29.17
C GLN A 348 6.53 25.43 29.00
N GLU A 349 7.25 26.56 28.99
CA GLU A 349 6.65 27.90 28.88
C GLU A 349 5.96 28.08 27.53
N LYS A 350 6.61 27.66 26.44
CA LYS A 350 5.99 27.67 25.12
C LYS A 350 4.77 26.77 25.07
N CYS A 351 4.87 25.55 25.60
CA CYS A 351 3.75 24.62 25.65
C CYS A 351 2.57 25.23 26.43
N LEU A 352 2.83 25.84 27.59
CA LEU A 352 1.82 26.50 28.42
C LEU A 352 1.13 27.63 27.67
N ARG A 353 1.91 28.52 27.02
CA ARG A 353 1.35 29.62 26.22
C ARG A 353 0.48 29.13 25.08
N MET A 354 0.90 28.09 24.37
CA MET A 354 0.09 27.48 23.30
C MET A 354 -1.23 26.94 23.84
N LEU A 355 -1.17 26.16 24.91
CA LEU A 355 -2.35 25.54 25.52
C LEU A 355 -3.36 26.60 26.03
N GLN A 356 -2.88 27.66 26.67
CA GLN A 356 -3.70 28.75 27.19
C GLN A 356 -4.25 29.66 26.08
N THR A 357 -3.41 30.09 25.14
CA THR A 357 -3.80 31.05 24.08
C THR A 357 -4.91 30.50 23.21
N TYR A 358 -4.86 29.20 22.89
CA TYR A 358 -5.83 28.56 22.01
C TYR A 358 -6.90 27.75 22.76
N ALA A 359 -6.88 27.79 24.10
CA ALA A 359 -7.81 27.07 24.98
C ALA A 359 -7.94 25.58 24.61
N VAL A 360 -6.81 24.88 24.55
CA VAL A 360 -6.76 23.48 24.10
C VAL A 360 -7.57 22.56 25.01
N ASP A 361 -8.51 21.80 24.43
CA ASP A 361 -9.33 20.82 25.14
C ASP A 361 -8.61 19.49 25.35
N THR A 362 -7.92 19.02 24.31
CA THR A 362 -7.35 17.67 24.24
C THR A 362 -5.93 17.72 23.70
N VAL A 363 -5.01 17.05 24.39
CA VAL A 363 -3.61 16.84 23.96
C VAL A 363 -3.39 15.38 23.61
N TYR A 364 -2.89 15.11 22.41
CA TYR A 364 -2.34 13.81 22.01
C TYR A 364 -0.81 13.89 21.96
N HIS A 365 -0.14 13.26 22.91
CA HIS A 365 1.31 13.29 23.07
C HIS A 365 1.98 12.10 22.38
N ALA A 366 2.44 12.30 21.14
CA ALA A 366 3.16 11.30 20.33
C ALA A 366 4.66 11.59 20.13
N ALA A 367 5.21 12.66 20.71
CA ALA A 367 6.63 13.00 20.61
C ALA A 367 7.47 12.09 21.52
N ALA A 368 8.34 11.26 20.92
CA ALA A 368 9.27 10.39 21.65
C ALA A 368 10.39 9.87 20.74
N TYR A 369 11.53 9.53 21.34
CA TYR A 369 12.55 8.67 20.72
C TYR A 369 12.21 7.21 20.97
N LYS A 370 12.08 6.42 19.89
CA LYS A 370 11.57 5.04 19.92
C LYS A 370 12.59 3.96 19.52
N HIS A 371 13.72 4.34 18.92
CA HIS A 371 14.67 3.38 18.36
C HIS A 371 15.54 2.80 19.47
N VAL A 372 15.25 1.56 19.90
CA VAL A 372 15.96 0.90 21.02
C VAL A 372 17.48 1.02 20.90
N PRO A 373 18.15 0.63 19.80
CA PRO A 373 19.62 0.72 19.75
C PRO A 373 20.14 2.16 19.85
N LEU A 374 19.47 3.12 19.22
CA LEU A 374 19.88 4.53 19.28
C LEU A 374 19.74 5.07 20.71
N VAL A 375 18.69 4.69 21.43
CA VAL A 375 18.46 5.14 22.80
C VAL A 375 19.38 4.40 23.79
N GLU A 376 19.72 3.14 23.55
CA GLU A 376 20.76 2.44 24.35
C GLU A 376 22.12 3.11 24.24
N HIS A 377 22.48 3.61 23.05
CA HIS A 377 23.70 4.37 22.84
C HIS A 377 23.60 5.85 23.28
N ASN A 378 22.39 6.35 23.54
CA ASN A 378 22.14 7.74 23.96
C ASN A 378 21.11 7.78 25.10
N PRO A 379 21.38 7.13 26.25
CA PRO A 379 20.39 6.93 27.30
C PRO A 379 19.89 8.25 27.90
N ILE A 380 20.80 9.23 28.08
CA ILE A 380 20.47 10.56 28.59
C ILE A 380 19.52 11.31 27.65
N GLU A 381 19.71 11.21 26.33
CA GLU A 381 18.80 11.85 25.36
C GLU A 381 17.42 11.18 25.36
N GLY A 382 17.38 9.85 25.54
CA GLY A 382 16.13 9.13 25.79
C GLY A 382 15.41 9.64 27.03
N ILE A 383 16.13 9.81 28.14
CA ILE A 383 15.58 10.32 29.40
C ILE A 383 15.09 11.76 29.24
N ARG A 384 15.91 12.67 28.70
CA ARG A 384 15.55 14.07 28.43
C ARG A 384 14.28 14.14 27.61
N ASN A 385 14.27 13.55 26.43
CA ASN A 385 13.15 13.71 25.52
C ASN A 385 11.89 12.98 25.99
N ASN A 386 11.99 11.72 26.40
CA ASN A 386 10.81 10.91 26.69
C ASN A 386 10.26 11.18 28.10
N VAL A 387 11.13 11.31 29.11
CA VAL A 387 10.70 11.51 30.51
C VAL A 387 10.43 12.98 30.77
N PHE A 388 11.46 13.83 30.62
CA PHE A 388 11.33 15.25 30.94
C PHE A 388 10.49 16.01 29.91
N GLY A 389 10.50 15.60 28.64
CA GLY A 389 9.56 16.12 27.64
C GLY A 389 8.09 15.82 27.97
N THR A 390 7.79 14.60 28.43
CA THR A 390 6.44 14.26 28.93
C THR A 390 6.10 15.09 30.16
N LEU A 391 7.02 15.21 31.11
CA LEU A 391 6.82 15.98 32.34
C LEU A 391 6.48 17.44 32.05
N SER A 392 7.27 18.11 31.20
CA SER A 392 7.06 19.50 30.80
C SER A 392 5.69 19.73 30.16
N LEU A 393 5.33 18.91 29.17
CA LEU A 393 4.05 19.05 28.48
C LEU A 393 2.85 18.70 29.37
N ALA A 394 2.97 17.67 30.21
CA ALA A 394 1.93 17.27 31.15
C ALA A 394 1.69 18.34 32.23
N ARG A 395 2.77 18.94 32.75
CA ARG A 395 2.68 20.06 33.70
C ARG A 395 2.00 21.27 33.06
N ALA A 396 2.43 21.66 31.85
CA ALA A 396 1.79 22.74 31.10
C ALA A 396 0.29 22.47 30.84
N ALA A 397 -0.09 21.21 30.58
CA ALA A 397 -1.49 20.81 30.42
C ALA A 397 -2.30 20.93 31.72
N MET A 398 -1.72 20.55 32.86
CA MET A 398 -2.35 20.76 34.17
C MET A 398 -2.57 22.23 34.46
N ASP A 399 -1.54 23.06 34.24
CA ASP A 399 -1.57 24.50 34.53
C ASP A 399 -2.56 25.24 33.61
N ALA A 400 -2.67 24.81 32.35
CA ALA A 400 -3.66 25.31 31.38
C ALA A 400 -5.06 24.71 31.56
N LYS A 401 -5.25 23.77 32.50
CA LYS A 401 -6.51 23.03 32.74
C LYS A 401 -7.08 22.34 31.50
N VAL A 402 -6.20 21.75 30.68
CA VAL A 402 -6.59 20.91 29.54
C VAL A 402 -7.46 19.76 30.07
N ARG A 403 -8.56 19.44 29.37
CA ARG A 403 -9.52 18.44 29.85
C ARG A 403 -8.98 17.02 29.74
N ARG A 404 -8.29 16.71 28.63
CA ARG A 404 -7.79 15.36 28.31
C ARG A 404 -6.36 15.38 27.81
N PHE A 405 -5.57 14.44 28.28
CA PHE A 405 -4.19 14.25 27.87
C PHE A 405 -3.94 12.77 27.60
N VAL A 406 -3.68 12.44 26.34
CA VAL A 406 -3.48 11.08 25.87
C VAL A 406 -2.00 10.89 25.52
N LEU A 407 -1.31 10.02 26.25
CA LEU A 407 0.07 9.63 25.95
C LEU A 407 0.09 8.38 25.08
N ILE A 408 0.80 8.45 23.97
CA ILE A 408 1.16 7.28 23.17
C ILE A 408 2.28 6.53 23.89
N SER A 409 1.99 5.32 24.35
CA SER A 409 2.95 4.41 24.99
C SER A 409 3.21 3.19 24.10
N THR A 410 3.90 2.18 24.63
CA THR A 410 4.38 1.01 23.89
C THR A 410 4.39 -0.22 24.78
N ASP A 411 4.20 -1.39 24.18
CA ASP A 411 4.48 -2.70 24.79
C ASP A 411 5.86 -2.77 25.49
N LYS A 412 6.87 -2.06 24.99
CA LYS A 412 8.22 -2.04 25.59
C LYS A 412 8.29 -1.37 26.97
N ALA A 413 7.25 -0.64 27.39
CA ALA A 413 7.13 -0.12 28.75
C ALA A 413 6.73 -1.21 29.77
N VAL A 414 6.25 -2.37 29.30
CA VAL A 414 5.90 -3.54 30.12
C VAL A 414 7.17 -4.30 30.45
N ARG A 415 7.52 -4.42 31.74
CA ARG A 415 8.78 -5.06 32.21
C ARG A 415 9.98 -4.68 31.33
N PRO A 416 10.35 -3.40 31.27
CA PRO A 416 11.29 -2.92 30.27
C PRO A 416 12.64 -3.64 30.40
N THR A 417 13.24 -3.99 29.26
CA THR A 417 14.59 -4.59 29.20
C THR A 417 15.61 -3.67 28.53
N ASN A 418 15.15 -2.47 28.14
CA ASN A 418 15.92 -1.44 27.47
C ASN A 418 15.56 -0.05 28.04
N VAL A 419 16.48 0.90 27.91
CA VAL A 419 16.35 2.28 28.37
C VAL A 419 15.15 2.95 27.71
N MET A 420 14.91 2.73 26.41
CA MET A 420 13.77 3.31 25.70
C MET A 420 12.43 2.94 26.37
N GLY A 421 12.20 1.65 26.59
CA GLY A 421 11.02 1.15 27.29
C GLY A 421 10.92 1.69 28.72
N CYS A 422 12.04 1.73 29.45
CA CYS A 422 12.11 2.25 30.81
C CYS A 422 11.71 3.73 30.88
N THR A 423 12.19 4.56 29.94
CA THR A 423 11.81 5.98 29.86
C THR A 423 10.32 6.17 29.55
N LYS A 424 9.73 5.31 28.73
CA LYS A 424 8.29 5.33 28.46
C LYS A 424 7.48 4.88 29.68
N ARG A 425 7.98 3.93 30.47
CA ARG A 425 7.36 3.54 31.73
C ARG A 425 7.40 4.67 32.77
N LEU A 426 8.51 5.40 32.88
CA LEU A 426 8.60 6.61 33.70
C LEU A 426 7.60 7.69 33.26
N ALA A 427 7.43 7.88 31.95
CA ALA A 427 6.44 8.81 31.41
C ALA A 427 5.00 8.43 31.83
N GLU A 428 4.67 7.13 31.84
CA GLU A 428 3.38 6.67 32.38
C GLU A 428 3.24 6.95 33.88
N LEU A 429 4.28 6.67 34.68
CA LEU A 429 4.28 6.93 36.13
C LEU A 429 4.07 8.41 36.46
N ILE A 430 4.68 9.32 35.68
CA ILE A 430 4.45 10.77 35.81
C ILE A 430 2.97 11.10 35.64
N LEU A 431 2.34 10.57 34.59
CA LEU A 431 0.93 10.83 34.31
C LEU A 431 -0.01 10.20 35.34
N GLN A 432 0.30 9.00 35.81
CA GLN A 432 -0.45 8.35 36.90
C GLN A 432 -0.37 9.20 38.18
N ALA A 433 0.83 9.62 38.57
CA ALA A 433 1.02 10.48 39.74
C ALA A 433 0.23 11.80 39.61
N PHE A 434 0.30 12.46 38.46
CA PHE A 434 -0.47 13.68 38.19
C PHE A 434 -1.99 13.48 38.15
N ALA A 435 -2.47 12.31 37.74
CA ALA A 435 -3.88 11.95 37.82
C ALA A 435 -4.38 11.73 39.26
N ARG A 436 -3.47 11.49 40.23
CA ARG A 436 -3.81 11.39 41.66
C ARG A 436 -3.74 12.73 42.38
N GLU A 437 -2.88 13.64 41.94
CA GLU A 437 -2.74 14.99 42.50
C GLU A 437 -3.93 15.91 42.16
N GLN A 438 -4.62 15.68 41.04
CA GLN A 438 -5.73 16.53 40.58
C GLN A 438 -6.78 15.76 39.77
N LYS A 439 -7.95 16.38 39.53
CA LYS A 439 -9.09 15.76 38.80
C LYS A 439 -9.56 16.52 37.56
N HIS A 440 -8.97 17.67 37.22
CA HIS A 440 -9.39 18.49 36.09
C HIS A 440 -8.84 18.01 34.75
N THR A 441 -7.57 17.61 34.69
CA THR A 441 -6.92 17.01 33.52
C THR A 441 -6.96 15.50 33.64
N ARG A 442 -7.69 14.85 32.75
CA ARG A 442 -7.73 13.38 32.66
C ARG A 442 -6.55 12.90 31.84
N PHE A 443 -5.59 12.29 32.52
CA PHE A 443 -4.46 11.63 31.90
C PHE A 443 -4.80 10.19 31.54
N CYS A 444 -4.45 9.76 30.34
CA CYS A 444 -4.52 8.36 29.95
C CYS A 444 -3.33 7.97 29.08
N MET A 445 -2.94 6.71 29.16
CA MET A 445 -1.81 6.16 28.41
C MET A 445 -2.32 5.00 27.58
N VAL A 446 -1.92 4.92 26.32
CA VAL A 446 -2.35 3.84 25.41
C VAL A 446 -1.13 3.06 24.95
N ARG A 447 -1.03 1.80 25.37
CA ARG A 447 0.02 0.86 24.98
C ARG A 447 -0.45 0.02 23.79
N PHE A 448 0.43 -0.11 22.82
CA PHE A 448 0.29 -1.04 21.71
C PHE A 448 1.66 -1.50 21.21
N GLY A 449 1.64 -2.56 20.41
CA GLY A 449 2.85 -3.16 19.85
C GLY A 449 3.36 -2.45 18.60
N ASN A 450 3.97 -3.22 17.70
CA ASN A 450 4.54 -2.64 16.49
C ASN A 450 3.44 -2.19 15.53
N VAL A 451 3.70 -1.03 14.90
CA VAL A 451 2.82 -0.47 13.89
C VAL A 451 3.45 -0.59 12.52
N LEU A 452 2.66 -1.12 11.59
CA LEU A 452 3.05 -1.35 10.21
C LEU A 452 3.26 -0.03 9.45
N GLY A 453 4.22 -0.02 8.52
CA GLY A 453 4.58 1.17 7.76
C GLY A 453 5.29 2.27 8.58
N SER A 454 5.57 2.05 9.86
CA SER A 454 6.30 3.05 10.67
C SER A 454 7.79 3.13 10.29
N SER A 455 8.36 4.32 10.45
CA SER A 455 9.76 4.60 10.07
C SER A 455 10.72 3.64 10.75
N GLY A 456 11.62 3.03 9.97
CA GLY A 456 12.66 2.11 10.42
C GLY A 456 12.16 0.74 10.92
N SER A 457 11.00 0.27 10.43
CA SER A 457 10.46 -1.05 10.74
C SER A 457 11.07 -2.19 9.92
N VAL A 458 10.86 -3.43 10.37
CA VAL A 458 11.46 -4.65 9.79
C VAL A 458 10.97 -4.97 8.37
N VAL A 459 9.73 -4.61 8.04
CA VAL A 459 9.13 -4.97 6.75
C VAL A 459 9.71 -4.18 5.58
N PRO A 460 9.85 -2.84 5.66
CA PRO A 460 10.61 -2.08 4.67
C PRO A 460 12.05 -2.59 4.50
N LEU A 461 12.70 -2.99 5.60
CA LEU A 461 14.05 -3.56 5.56
C LEU A 461 14.07 -4.87 4.75
N PHE A 462 13.16 -5.81 5.04
CA PHE A 462 13.08 -7.08 4.31
C PHE A 462 12.76 -6.87 2.83
N ARG A 463 11.84 -5.96 2.51
CA ARG A 463 11.53 -5.61 1.12
C ARG A 463 12.76 -5.12 0.37
N ASN A 464 13.51 -4.18 0.95
CA ASN A 464 14.73 -3.65 0.36
C ASN A 464 15.81 -4.74 0.21
N GLN A 465 15.95 -5.62 1.21
CA GLN A 465 16.88 -6.74 1.16
C GLN A 465 16.51 -7.75 0.06
N ILE A 466 15.22 -8.09 -0.09
CA ILE A 466 14.72 -8.98 -1.15
C ILE A 466 14.99 -8.35 -2.53
N MET A 467 14.67 -7.06 -2.70
CA MET A 467 14.91 -6.35 -3.95
C MET A 467 16.40 -6.25 -4.31
N ALA A 468 17.29 -6.22 -3.31
CA ALA A 468 18.73 -6.23 -3.48
C ALA A 468 19.33 -7.64 -3.72
N GLY A 469 18.52 -8.70 -3.68
CA GLY A 469 18.97 -10.09 -3.84
C GLY A 469 19.41 -10.80 -2.56
N GLY A 470 19.11 -10.22 -1.39
CA GLY A 470 19.44 -10.76 -0.07
C GLY A 470 20.90 -10.49 0.36
N PRO A 471 21.34 -11.07 1.50
CA PRO A 471 20.55 -11.87 2.43
C PRO A 471 19.54 -11.03 3.22
N ILE A 472 18.44 -11.66 3.65
CA ILE A 472 17.57 -11.09 4.67
C ILE A 472 18.22 -11.28 6.04
N THR A 473 18.18 -10.26 6.89
CA THR A 473 18.75 -10.34 8.25
C THR A 473 17.66 -10.50 9.31
N VAL A 474 17.63 -11.64 10.00
CA VAL A 474 16.72 -11.88 11.14
C VAL A 474 17.55 -11.92 12.42
N THR A 475 17.08 -11.24 13.47
CA THR A 475 17.84 -11.16 14.74
C THR A 475 17.86 -12.51 15.48
N HIS A 476 16.71 -13.17 15.61
CA HIS A 476 16.61 -14.49 16.25
C HIS A 476 15.50 -15.35 15.60
N PRO A 477 15.67 -16.67 15.45
CA PRO A 477 14.68 -17.55 14.79
C PRO A 477 13.32 -17.57 15.50
N GLU A 478 13.32 -17.46 16.82
CA GLU A 478 12.10 -17.52 17.64
C GLU A 478 11.47 -16.15 17.95
N ILE A 479 12.03 -15.07 17.40
CA ILE A 479 11.54 -13.72 17.72
C ILE A 479 10.14 -13.50 17.16
N THR A 480 9.25 -13.00 18.01
CA THR A 480 7.87 -12.68 17.63
C THR A 480 7.54 -11.23 17.93
N ARG A 481 6.64 -10.65 17.13
CA ARG A 481 6.13 -9.29 17.33
C ARG A 481 4.64 -9.23 17.05
N TYR A 482 3.95 -8.41 17.82
CA TYR A 482 2.58 -8.01 17.56
C TYR A 482 2.54 -6.91 16.51
N PHE A 483 1.55 -6.96 15.61
CA PHE A 483 1.41 -5.97 14.55
C PHE A 483 -0.02 -5.48 14.41
N MET A 484 -0.15 -4.19 14.13
CA MET A 484 -1.40 -3.53 13.81
C MET A 484 -1.12 -2.46 12.74
N THR A 485 -2.14 -2.09 11.97
CA THR A 485 -1.97 -0.97 11.02
C THR A 485 -1.91 0.36 11.73
N ILE A 486 -1.28 1.35 11.09
CA ILE A 486 -1.16 2.69 11.67
C ILE A 486 -2.51 3.37 11.84
N SER A 487 -3.41 3.22 10.87
CA SER A 487 -4.75 3.78 10.94
C SER A 487 -5.57 3.13 12.05
N GLU A 488 -5.50 1.80 12.20
CA GLU A 488 -6.20 1.09 13.28
C GLU A 488 -5.66 1.51 14.66
N ALA A 489 -4.34 1.58 14.84
CA ALA A 489 -3.73 2.01 16.09
C ALA A 489 -4.15 3.44 16.47
N ALA A 490 -4.06 4.39 15.53
CA ALA A 490 -4.49 5.76 15.76
C ALA A 490 -5.99 5.85 16.11
N GLN A 491 -6.85 5.09 15.41
CA GLN A 491 -8.28 5.09 15.67
C GLN A 491 -8.62 4.54 17.06
N LEU A 492 -7.97 3.45 17.48
CA LEU A 492 -8.12 2.90 18.82
C LEU A 492 -7.57 3.83 19.91
N VAL A 493 -6.49 4.56 19.63
CA VAL A 493 -5.97 5.61 20.52
C VAL A 493 -6.99 6.73 20.73
N LEU A 494 -7.65 7.22 19.67
CA LEU A 494 -8.68 8.26 19.79
C LEU A 494 -9.85 7.77 20.66
N GLN A 495 -10.25 6.50 20.50
CA GLN A 495 -11.32 5.90 21.30
C GLN A 495 -10.89 5.71 22.77
N ALA A 496 -9.69 5.18 23.01
CA ALA A 496 -9.16 5.04 24.37
C ALA A 496 -9.07 6.39 25.09
N GLY A 497 -8.62 7.44 24.40
CA GLY A 497 -8.53 8.80 24.94
C GLY A 497 -9.88 9.40 25.34
N ALA A 498 -10.96 9.05 24.63
CA ALA A 498 -12.30 9.50 24.95
C ALA A 498 -12.94 8.71 26.12
N MET A 499 -12.57 7.45 26.33
CA MET A 499 -13.00 6.60 27.46
C MET A 499 -12.25 6.84 28.78
N GLY A 500 -11.15 7.61 28.75
CA GLY A 500 -10.30 7.85 29.92
C GLY A 500 -11.02 8.54 31.09
N GLU A 501 -10.89 7.97 32.28
CA GLU A 501 -11.39 8.50 33.56
C GLU A 501 -10.29 9.21 34.35
N GLY A 502 -9.02 8.80 34.18
CA GLY A 502 -7.85 9.47 34.75
C GLY A 502 -6.87 8.51 35.42
N GLY A 503 -5.63 8.49 34.93
CA GLY A 503 -4.58 7.55 35.33
C GLY A 503 -4.68 6.20 34.63
N ASP A 504 -5.60 6.04 33.67
CA ASP A 504 -5.83 4.76 32.99
C ASP A 504 -4.67 4.38 32.07
N VAL A 505 -4.26 3.11 32.16
CA VAL A 505 -3.34 2.47 31.22
C VAL A 505 -4.18 1.57 30.31
N PHE A 506 -4.46 2.02 29.09
CA PHE A 506 -5.12 1.21 28.09
C PHE A 506 -4.12 0.34 27.33
N VAL A 507 -4.53 -0.87 26.99
CA VAL A 507 -3.77 -1.83 26.18
C VAL A 507 -4.64 -2.23 25.01
N LEU A 508 -4.13 -2.03 23.79
CA LEU A 508 -4.82 -2.45 22.59
C LEU A 508 -4.64 -3.95 22.40
N ASP A 509 -5.74 -4.65 22.12
CA ASP A 509 -5.66 -6.04 21.66
C ASP A 509 -4.98 -6.05 20.30
N MET A 510 -3.84 -6.72 20.18
CA MET A 510 -3.03 -6.81 18.97
C MET A 510 -3.26 -8.11 18.18
N GLY A 511 -4.12 -9.02 18.66
CA GLY A 511 -4.30 -10.34 18.09
C GLY A 511 -3.08 -11.25 18.31
N GLU A 512 -2.89 -12.24 17.44
CA GLU A 512 -1.81 -13.21 17.57
C GLU A 512 -0.44 -12.62 17.21
N PRO A 513 0.62 -12.94 17.96
CA PRO A 513 1.97 -12.52 17.63
C PRO A 513 2.48 -13.23 16.36
N VAL A 514 3.27 -12.53 15.55
CA VAL A 514 3.84 -13.05 14.31
C VAL A 514 5.32 -13.34 14.50
N ARG A 515 5.75 -14.56 14.15
CA ARG A 515 7.18 -14.92 14.14
C ARG A 515 7.87 -14.26 12.96
N ILE A 516 8.93 -13.49 13.23
CA ILE A 516 9.63 -12.68 12.21
C ILE A 516 10.32 -13.58 11.17
N MET A 517 10.80 -14.76 11.58
CA MET A 517 11.35 -15.75 10.66
C MET A 517 10.31 -16.22 9.63
N ASP A 518 9.07 -16.48 10.06
CA ASP A 518 8.03 -16.94 9.15
C ASP A 518 7.59 -15.81 8.24
N LEU A 519 7.45 -14.60 8.77
CA LEU A 519 7.23 -13.40 7.97
C LEU A 519 8.28 -13.23 6.85
N ALA A 520 9.57 -13.38 7.18
CA ALA A 520 10.65 -13.28 6.19
C ALA A 520 10.49 -14.32 5.07
N LYS A 521 10.25 -15.59 5.43
CA LYS A 521 10.04 -16.68 4.46
C LYS A 521 8.82 -16.42 3.56
N ARG A 522 7.72 -15.96 4.16
CA ARG A 522 6.48 -15.60 3.44
C ARG A 522 6.73 -14.51 2.41
N MET A 523 7.43 -13.45 2.79
CA MET A 523 7.77 -12.35 1.89
C MET A 523 8.65 -12.82 0.72
N VAL A 524 9.58 -13.76 0.93
CA VAL A 524 10.39 -14.36 -0.14
C VAL A 524 9.52 -15.16 -1.11
N HIS A 525 8.70 -16.09 -0.60
CA HIS A 525 7.86 -16.95 -1.44
C HIS A 525 6.85 -16.14 -2.28
N LEU A 526 6.19 -15.16 -1.66
CA LEU A 526 5.22 -14.29 -2.32
C LEU A 526 5.85 -13.30 -3.30
N SER A 527 7.17 -13.09 -3.21
CA SER A 527 7.96 -12.37 -4.23
C SER A 527 8.32 -13.24 -5.44
N GLY A 528 7.92 -14.51 -5.44
CA GLY A 528 8.26 -15.49 -6.48
C GLY A 528 9.69 -16.01 -6.37
N LEU A 529 10.29 -15.93 -5.18
CA LEU A 529 11.66 -16.34 -4.88
C LEU A 529 11.65 -17.49 -3.89
N GLU A 530 12.79 -18.18 -3.79
CA GLU A 530 12.95 -19.33 -2.91
C GLU A 530 14.01 -19.05 -1.85
N VAL A 531 13.71 -19.44 -0.61
CA VAL A 531 14.65 -19.32 0.50
C VAL A 531 15.74 -20.38 0.34
N LYS A 532 17.01 -19.97 0.47
CA LYS A 532 18.16 -20.87 0.49
C LYS A 532 18.19 -21.64 1.81
N SER A 533 18.12 -22.96 1.74
CA SER A 533 18.15 -23.87 2.90
C SER A 533 18.88 -25.18 2.56
N GLU A 534 19.04 -26.08 3.54
CA GLU A 534 19.57 -27.42 3.27
C GLU A 534 18.69 -28.21 2.29
N ALA A 535 17.36 -28.04 2.37
CA ALA A 535 16.41 -28.66 1.44
C ALA A 535 16.40 -27.99 0.06
N THR A 536 16.81 -26.72 -0.01
CA THR A 536 16.82 -25.89 -1.23
C THR A 536 18.19 -25.19 -1.38
N PRO A 537 19.27 -25.93 -1.70
CA PRO A 537 20.62 -25.35 -1.75
C PRO A 537 20.79 -24.29 -2.83
N HIS A 538 19.96 -24.37 -3.88
CA HIS A 538 19.89 -23.45 -5.01
C HIS A 538 18.90 -22.30 -4.81
N GLY A 539 18.33 -22.14 -3.61
CA GLY A 539 17.44 -21.03 -3.28
C GLY A 539 18.11 -19.67 -3.52
N THR A 540 17.30 -18.69 -3.90
CA THR A 540 17.75 -17.37 -4.36
C THR A 540 18.05 -16.40 -3.24
N ILE A 541 17.37 -16.52 -2.08
CA ILE A 541 17.51 -15.60 -0.96
C ILE A 541 17.99 -16.34 0.29
N GLU A 542 19.17 -15.99 0.81
CA GLU A 542 19.64 -16.45 2.12
C GLU A 542 18.97 -15.66 3.25
N ILE A 543 18.60 -16.35 4.35
CA ILE A 543 18.21 -15.69 5.60
C ILE A 543 19.36 -15.87 6.60
N ARG A 544 20.03 -14.77 6.94
CA ARG A 544 21.13 -14.75 7.89
C ARG A 544 20.62 -14.37 9.29
N GLN A 545 21.01 -15.16 10.28
CA GLN A 545 20.79 -14.83 11.68
C GLN A 545 21.91 -13.90 12.16
N ILE A 546 21.55 -12.74 12.71
CA ILE A 546 22.51 -11.71 13.12
C ILE A 546 22.63 -11.55 14.64
N GLY A 547 21.87 -12.32 15.41
CA GLY A 547 21.80 -12.21 16.87
C GLY A 547 20.82 -11.13 17.33
N LEU A 548 20.41 -11.23 18.60
CA LEU A 548 19.61 -10.20 19.25
C LEU A 548 20.46 -8.95 19.45
N ARG A 549 19.85 -7.79 19.25
CA ARG A 549 20.49 -6.50 19.53
C ARG A 549 20.43 -6.21 21.04
N PRO A 550 21.32 -5.35 21.57
CA PRO A 550 21.26 -4.93 22.97
C PRO A 550 19.86 -4.43 23.35
N GLY A 551 19.32 -4.94 24.46
CA GLY A 551 18.00 -4.57 24.98
C GLY A 551 16.78 -5.13 24.22
N GLU A 552 16.98 -5.93 23.16
CA GLU A 552 15.90 -6.48 22.34
C GLU A 552 15.30 -7.75 22.93
N LYS A 553 13.99 -7.72 23.23
CA LYS A 553 13.24 -8.89 23.71
C LYS A 553 13.01 -9.93 22.61
N LEU A 554 13.02 -11.20 23.00
CA LEU A 554 12.61 -12.31 22.14
C LEU A 554 11.09 -12.32 21.92
N TYR A 555 10.33 -12.11 23.00
CA TYR A 555 8.88 -11.99 23.02
C TYR A 555 8.49 -10.66 23.66
N GLU A 556 7.65 -9.88 22.99
CA GLU A 556 7.04 -8.70 23.60
C GLU A 556 5.83 -9.13 24.43
N GLU A 557 5.53 -8.37 25.47
CA GLU A 557 4.42 -8.62 26.38
C GLU A 557 3.50 -7.42 26.35
N LEU A 558 2.19 -7.65 26.29
CA LEU A 558 1.21 -6.56 26.29
C LEU A 558 0.77 -6.15 27.70
N LEU A 559 1.01 -7.00 28.71
CA LEU A 559 0.56 -6.82 30.10
C LEU A 559 1.64 -7.25 31.10
N ILE A 560 1.73 -6.53 32.23
CA ILE A 560 2.62 -6.89 33.34
C ILE A 560 2.01 -8.05 34.17
N GLY A 561 0.71 -8.31 34.10
CA GLY A 561 0.07 -9.45 34.78
C GLY A 561 -1.24 -9.87 34.12
N ALA A 562 -2.05 -10.65 34.83
CA ALA A 562 -3.38 -11.07 34.37
C ALA A 562 -4.49 -10.02 34.62
N ASN A 563 -4.14 -8.86 35.19
CA ASN A 563 -5.08 -7.85 35.67
C ASN A 563 -5.48 -6.85 34.58
N ALA A 564 -6.00 -7.36 33.46
CA ALA A 564 -6.64 -6.56 32.43
C ALA A 564 -8.16 -6.66 32.56
N GLN A 565 -8.84 -5.52 32.62
CA GLN A 565 -10.29 -5.42 32.62
C GLN A 565 -10.77 -5.04 31.21
N GLY A 566 -11.87 -5.63 30.76
CA GLY A 566 -12.52 -5.23 29.51
C GLY A 566 -13.04 -3.79 29.61
N THR A 567 -13.11 -3.11 28.48
CA THR A 567 -13.80 -1.81 28.35
C THR A 567 -15.07 -1.98 27.52
N GLU A 568 -15.80 -0.88 27.28
CA GLU A 568 -16.94 -0.87 26.34
C GLU A 568 -16.51 -1.23 24.91
N HIS A 569 -15.23 -1.05 24.56
CA HIS A 569 -14.69 -1.40 23.26
C HIS A 569 -13.93 -2.74 23.31
N PRO A 570 -14.26 -3.73 22.44
CA PRO A 570 -13.74 -5.10 22.56
C PRO A 570 -12.23 -5.21 22.35
N LEU A 571 -11.62 -4.28 21.60
CA LEU A 571 -10.17 -4.26 21.35
C LEU A 571 -9.37 -3.37 22.31
N ILE A 572 -10.01 -2.80 23.32
CA ILE A 572 -9.34 -1.91 24.27
C ILE A 572 -9.53 -2.51 25.67
N LEU A 573 -8.43 -2.85 26.30
CA LEU A 573 -8.39 -3.35 27.66
C LEU A 573 -7.83 -2.27 28.58
N ARG A 574 -8.24 -2.25 29.85
CA ARG A 574 -7.70 -1.38 30.90
C ARG A 574 -6.80 -2.21 31.80
N ALA A 575 -5.52 -1.87 31.88
CA ALA A 575 -4.54 -2.51 32.75
C ALA A 575 -4.48 -1.79 34.10
N GLN A 576 -4.39 -2.57 35.17
CA GLN A 576 -4.08 -2.06 36.50
C GLN A 576 -2.59 -2.23 36.77
N GLU A 577 -1.86 -1.12 36.76
CA GLU A 577 -0.41 -1.08 36.93
C GLU A 577 -0.02 -0.43 38.26
N ALA A 578 1.16 -0.78 38.77
CA ALA A 578 1.71 -0.12 39.96
C ALA A 578 1.92 1.37 39.70
N GLU A 579 1.62 2.19 40.70
CA GLU A 579 1.75 3.64 40.68
C GLU A 579 2.73 4.10 41.75
N LEU A 580 3.36 5.25 41.54
CA LEU A 580 4.19 5.92 42.53
C LEU A 580 3.56 7.25 42.93
N PRO A 581 3.54 7.58 44.24
CA PRO A 581 3.09 8.90 44.67
C PRO A 581 4.02 9.99 44.13
N TRP A 582 3.46 11.16 43.80
CA TRP A 582 4.23 12.25 43.19
C TRP A 582 5.42 12.68 44.03
N SER A 583 5.31 12.70 45.36
CA SER A 583 6.41 13.05 46.25
C SER A 583 7.66 12.20 46.01
N ALA A 584 7.52 10.87 46.07
CA ALA A 584 8.61 9.92 45.82
C ALA A 584 9.13 10.00 44.38
N LEU A 585 8.22 10.08 43.40
CA LEU A 585 8.61 10.16 41.99
C LEU A 585 9.37 11.45 41.67
N SER A 586 8.94 12.59 42.22
CA SER A 586 9.58 13.88 42.00
C SER A 586 11.01 13.94 42.55
N GLU A 587 11.28 13.31 43.70
CA GLU A 587 12.62 13.18 44.25
C GLU A 587 13.52 12.34 43.33
N ALA A 588 13.01 11.18 42.88
CA ALA A 588 13.73 10.32 41.95
C ALA A 588 14.03 11.03 40.61
N LEU A 589 13.05 11.77 40.06
CA LEU A 589 13.23 12.54 38.83
C LEU A 589 14.25 13.67 39.00
N ASN A 590 14.27 14.37 40.13
CA ASN A 590 15.27 15.41 40.40
C ASN A 590 16.69 14.83 40.46
N ARG A 591 16.87 13.68 41.14
CA ARG A 591 18.15 12.97 41.15
C ARG A 591 18.55 12.50 39.75
N LEU A 592 17.60 11.98 38.97
CA LEU A 592 17.83 11.53 37.60
C LEU A 592 18.23 12.69 36.68
N ALA A 593 17.64 13.87 36.85
CA ALA A 593 18.01 15.09 36.11
C ALA A 593 19.46 15.50 36.42
N GLN A 594 19.83 15.59 37.70
CA GLN A 594 21.18 15.96 38.12
C GLN A 594 22.24 14.95 37.66
N ALA A 595 21.94 13.64 37.75
CA ALA A 595 22.82 12.59 37.24
C ALA A 595 23.00 12.71 35.71
N SER A 596 21.93 13.02 34.98
CA SER A 596 21.94 13.23 33.53
C SER A 596 22.72 14.49 33.12
N GLU A 597 22.67 15.57 33.88
CA GLU A 597 23.46 16.79 33.63
C GLU A 597 24.96 16.56 33.82
N ARG A 598 25.33 15.74 34.81
CA ARG A 598 26.73 15.37 35.10
C ARG A 598 27.26 14.24 34.20
N PHE A 599 26.43 13.69 33.31
CA PHE A 599 26.75 12.50 32.51
C PHE A 599 27.19 11.28 33.36
N ALA A 600 26.66 11.16 34.58
CA ALA A 600 26.98 10.08 35.51
C ALA A 600 26.20 8.80 35.17
N MET A 601 26.62 8.08 34.11
CA MET A 601 25.84 6.95 33.55
C MET A 601 25.58 5.81 34.54
N ASP A 602 26.53 5.50 35.42
CA ASP A 602 26.34 4.47 36.45
C ASP A 602 25.22 4.86 37.43
N GLU A 603 25.21 6.12 37.88
CA GLU A 603 24.16 6.67 38.75
C GLU A 603 22.82 6.74 38.02
N VAL A 604 22.80 7.18 36.76
CA VAL A 604 21.60 7.15 35.91
C VAL A 604 21.01 5.75 35.84
N ARG A 605 21.85 4.74 35.60
CA ARG A 605 21.42 3.35 35.51
C ARG A 605 20.86 2.83 36.83
N GLU A 606 21.52 3.14 37.95
CA GLU A 606 21.06 2.79 39.29
C GLU A 606 19.70 3.43 39.60
N LEU A 607 19.53 4.72 39.30
CA LEU A 607 18.27 5.44 39.50
C LEU A 607 17.13 4.87 38.66
N LEU A 608 17.38 4.46 37.41
CA LEU A 608 16.38 3.78 36.59
C LEU A 608 15.93 2.45 37.21
N LEU A 609 16.87 1.65 37.72
CA LEU A 609 16.57 0.38 38.41
C LEU A 609 15.78 0.58 39.71
N GLN A 610 16.09 1.64 40.47
CA GLN A 610 15.40 1.95 41.71
C GLN A 610 13.98 2.49 41.47
N THR A 611 13.79 3.30 40.42
CA THR A 611 12.53 3.99 40.17
C THR A 611 11.53 3.11 39.41
N VAL A 612 12.00 2.35 38.42
CA VAL A 612 11.17 1.40 37.66
C VAL A 612 11.53 0.00 38.14
N VAL A 613 10.82 -0.48 39.15
CA VAL A 613 11.12 -1.74 39.85
C VAL A 613 11.12 -2.96 38.91
N GLU A 614 10.28 -2.92 37.87
CA GLU A 614 10.18 -3.94 36.84
C GLU A 614 11.24 -3.85 35.72
N TYR A 615 12.18 -2.89 35.80
CA TYR A 615 13.24 -2.72 34.80
C TYR A 615 14.31 -3.81 34.97
N ALA A 616 14.40 -4.68 33.97
CA ALA A 616 15.33 -5.81 33.94
C ALA A 616 16.21 -5.73 32.67
N PRO A 617 17.22 -4.86 32.68
CA PRO A 617 18.01 -4.59 31.47
C PRO A 617 18.82 -5.80 31.01
N GLN A 618 18.83 -6.04 29.70
CA GLN A 618 19.50 -7.20 29.09
C GLN A 618 20.96 -6.96 28.70
N CYS A 619 21.40 -5.70 28.71
CA CYS A 619 22.78 -5.29 28.41
C CYS A 619 23.32 -4.34 29.48
N GLY A 620 24.63 -4.10 29.43
CA GLY A 620 25.28 -3.09 30.25
C GLY A 620 24.94 -1.67 29.79
N ILE A 621 25.78 -0.71 30.18
CA ILE A 621 25.71 0.66 29.65
C ILE A 621 26.39 0.65 28.27
N GLU A 622 25.61 0.92 27.23
CA GLU A 622 26.05 0.88 25.82
C GLU A 622 26.36 2.29 25.26
N ASP A 623 26.41 3.32 26.11
CA ASP A 623 26.78 4.67 25.72
C ASP A 623 28.23 4.72 25.20
N PHE A 624 28.43 5.31 24.03
CA PHE A 624 29.74 5.32 23.37
C PHE A 624 30.80 6.15 24.10
N LEU A 625 30.42 7.23 24.79
CA LEU A 625 31.37 8.05 25.54
C LEU A 625 31.82 7.34 26.81
N TRP A 626 30.87 6.75 27.54
CA TRP A 626 31.14 6.00 28.77
C TRP A 626 31.95 4.74 28.50
N THR A 627 31.60 3.96 27.47
CA THR A 627 32.34 2.75 27.08
C THR A 627 33.77 3.06 26.65
N ALA A 628 33.98 4.13 25.86
CA ALA A 628 35.32 4.56 25.48
C ALA A 628 36.15 5.03 26.69
N ALA A 629 35.56 5.79 27.61
CA ALA A 629 36.23 6.24 28.83
C ALA A 629 36.68 5.06 29.71
N GLY A 630 35.83 4.03 29.88
CA GLY A 630 36.17 2.81 30.62
C GLY A 630 37.32 2.02 30.00
N GLN A 631 37.43 1.98 28.67
CA GLN A 631 38.54 1.32 27.96
C GLN A 631 39.88 2.09 28.10
N HIS A 632 39.83 3.42 28.19
CA HIS A 632 41.01 4.25 28.42
C HIS A 632 41.57 4.08 29.84
N VAL A 633 40.71 3.97 30.85
CA VAL A 633 41.12 3.67 32.24
C VAL A 633 41.72 2.26 32.36
N GLY A 634 41.20 1.30 31.59
CA GLY A 634 41.75 -0.07 31.51
C GLY A 634 43.17 -0.16 30.91
N ARG A 635 43.62 0.85 30.15
CA ARG A 635 44.98 0.92 29.59
C ARG A 635 45.99 1.65 30.48
N THR A 636 45.55 2.48 31.42
CA THR A 636 46.42 3.30 32.28
C THR A 636 46.52 2.82 33.73
N GLY A 637 45.89 1.70 34.08
CA GLY A 637 46.13 1.03 35.36
C GLY A 637 45.62 1.82 36.56
N ALA A 638 44.30 1.89 36.74
CA ALA A 638 43.69 2.14 38.04
C ALA A 638 42.37 1.35 38.14
N VAL A 639 42.23 0.57 39.20
CA VAL A 639 41.14 -0.41 39.40
C VAL A 639 39.91 0.24 40.02
N VAL A 640 38.76 0.08 39.37
CA VAL A 640 37.47 -0.21 40.02
C VAL A 640 36.78 -1.27 39.15
N ARG A 641 36.59 -2.48 39.68
CA ARG A 641 35.83 -3.55 39.00
C ARG A 641 34.33 -3.19 38.99
N PRO A 642 33.60 -3.41 37.89
CA PRO A 642 32.15 -3.56 37.96
C PRO A 642 31.81 -4.97 38.44
N LEU A 643 30.88 -5.04 39.41
CA LEU A 643 30.23 -6.26 39.85
C LEU A 643 29.53 -6.91 38.64
N ARG A 644 29.96 -8.11 38.26
CA ARG A 644 29.14 -9.02 37.45
C ARG A 644 27.95 -9.49 38.30
N PRO A 645 26.76 -9.67 37.73
CA PRO A 645 25.71 -10.40 38.41
C PRO A 645 26.05 -11.88 38.37
N ASP A 646 26.57 -12.41 39.48
CA ASP A 646 26.54 -13.84 39.77
C ASP A 646 25.17 -14.19 40.37
N HIS A 647 24.27 -14.74 39.57
CA HIS A 647 23.22 -15.64 40.04
C HIS A 647 23.17 -16.82 39.06
N ALA A 648 23.79 -17.95 39.43
CA ALA A 648 23.20 -19.01 40.24
C ALA A 648 22.13 -19.81 39.49
N ALA A 649 22.60 -20.63 38.54
CA ALA A 649 21.88 -21.83 38.13
C ALA A 649 22.09 -22.92 39.21
N ARG A 650 21.18 -23.01 40.18
CA ARG A 650 20.87 -24.23 40.97
C ARG A 650 19.45 -24.12 41.52
N GLY A 651 18.57 -25.04 41.12
CA GLY A 651 17.21 -25.21 41.63
C GLY A 651 16.19 -25.25 40.51
#